data_AF-A0A4V0XMZ8-F1
#
_entry.id   AF-A0A4V0XMZ8-F1
#
_cell.length_a   1.000
_cell.length_b   1.000
_cell.length_c   1.000
_cell.angle_alpha   90.00
_cell.angle_beta   90.00
_cell.angle_gamma   90.00
#
_symmetry.space_group_name_H-M   'P 1'
#
loop_
_entity.id
_entity.type
_entity.pdbx_description
1 polymer ?
#
loop_
_entity_poly.entity_id
_entity_poly.type
_entity_poly.pdbx_seq_one_letter_code
_entity_poly.pdbx_strand_id
1 'polypeptide(L)'
;MLQTRTPGVFLLALGLLATAFAQEPPKPTWNYSPESLRPFWIGEVTEGESVLFINDEKTGEARASVLFPIREVLAVRNSVGDVTYENGKDFVWKPDSREIVIPAGSSIPTKTLQDMRRPAKTQKYELTHRDGNGEIFFGGRLEYAEMQTCITYRHAPNLWKGDVPKFDPLMLPRSVARLVSRQPLTIVTLGDSISAGANASALYDGAPYQPAYPELVRRQLAERFRNPVEMKNLAVGGTDTGWGLTQIDKVVEAKPQLVILAFGMNDSAGRSPQSYQETTKKMIAAIREKLPECEFILVASMLGNRDWIRLKHEVFPLYRDALKELVEPGVALADLTSIWSGFLELKKDWDQSGNGVNHPNDFGHRVYAQAITTLIDPRGEPSAVVEPAKTIEAGPLKLIEQRLLGNYTYSYACAAFDLDGDGDLDLTSSDAEPNSNLYLLLNDGKGGFQHSFIQKYAGLNDQPIRMERHAIGDINRDGRADVVIVDNLKSDIRWFENPGKETIARPWTLHRVAQPAEVPGSYDVALADFDADGDLDVASSSWVGQRFDWFENVGSPGNGDKWVRHQIAEKFGETRTIAVADFNRDGKPDLLGTARTTNQIVWFANSGKPATEAWTKTIIDDKTLAPMHGHPTDIDGDGDLDVLMTFGLAAQVAGNSPDSHQVAWYENVGKLGLGTEWKKHLIAGGFPHGFEAVAGDLDGDGDQDVVATGWSSSGQLAWFENTGDPKTGWKQHSIKQNWSNAVTVILADLDKDGRLDIIACAERGANELRWWRNVGRAK
;
A
#
# COMPACT_ATOMS: atom_id res chain seq x y z
N MET A 1 56.83 57.81 15.74
CA MET A 1 56.32 57.16 14.51
C MET A 1 55.14 56.28 14.89
N LEU A 2 54.00 56.50 14.22
CA LEU A 2 52.72 55.75 14.18
C LEU A 2 52.35 54.86 15.38
N GLN A 3 51.34 55.23 16.19
CA GLN A 3 49.89 54.95 16.06
C GLN A 3 49.55 53.44 15.98
N THR A 4 48.60 52.84 16.69
CA THR A 4 47.63 53.15 17.77
C THR A 4 46.99 51.80 18.13
N ARG A 5 46.54 51.56 19.38
CA ARG A 5 45.24 50.91 19.70
C ARG A 5 44.91 50.96 21.19
N THR A 6 43.65 51.27 21.43
CA THR A 6 42.93 51.69 22.63
C THR A 6 42.50 50.52 23.55
N PRO A 7 42.21 50.77 24.84
CA PRO A 7 41.85 49.74 25.83
C PRO A 7 40.33 49.51 25.97
N GLY A 8 39.98 48.38 26.60
CA GLY A 8 38.66 47.77 26.62
C GLY A 8 37.56 48.44 27.46
N VAL A 9 36.34 47.91 27.28
CA VAL A 9 35.13 48.28 28.01
C VAL A 9 34.48 47.00 28.56
N PHE A 10 34.26 47.02 29.87
CA PHE A 10 33.49 46.07 30.66
C PHE A 10 32.00 46.10 30.28
N LEU A 11 31.35 44.94 30.17
CA LEU A 11 29.89 44.83 30.17
C LEU A 11 29.42 44.00 31.37
N LEU A 12 28.56 44.63 32.18
CA LEU A 12 27.82 44.07 33.30
C LEU A 12 26.91 42.92 32.84
N ALA A 13 26.99 41.77 33.51
CA ALA A 13 25.99 40.71 33.43
C ALA A 13 24.90 40.96 34.49
N LEU A 14 23.68 41.31 34.05
CA LEU A 14 22.48 41.23 34.88
C LEU A 14 21.98 39.78 34.88
N GLY A 15 22.01 39.13 36.05
CA GLY A 15 21.38 37.83 36.26
C GLY A 15 19.86 37.97 36.36
N LEU A 16 19.14 37.49 35.34
CA LEU A 16 17.72 37.20 35.42
C LEU A 16 17.57 35.76 35.93
N LEU A 17 17.17 35.61 37.19
CA LEU A 17 16.68 34.35 37.76
C LEU A 17 15.35 34.00 37.08
N ALA A 18 15.39 33.16 36.04
CA ALA A 18 14.21 32.52 35.50
C ALA A 18 13.73 31.47 36.51
N THR A 19 12.60 31.74 37.16
CA THR A 19 11.85 30.73 37.90
C THR A 19 11.39 29.66 36.92
N ALA A 20 11.95 28.45 37.04
CA ALA A 20 11.49 27.28 36.31
C ALA A 20 10.05 26.96 36.76
N PHE A 21 9.06 27.32 35.95
CA PHE A 21 7.74 26.73 36.07
C PHE A 21 7.88 25.25 35.71
N ALA A 22 7.60 24.38 36.68
CA ALA A 22 7.44 22.96 36.41
C ALA A 22 6.37 22.82 35.31
N GLN A 23 6.77 22.30 34.14
CA GLN A 23 5.80 21.90 33.12
C GLN A 23 4.88 20.86 33.77
N GLU A 24 3.57 21.08 33.67
CA GLU A 24 2.59 20.05 34.04
C GLU A 24 2.94 18.76 33.28
N PRO A 25 2.86 17.60 33.95
CA PRO A 25 3.10 16.33 33.26
C PRO A 25 2.17 16.21 32.06
N PRO A 26 2.65 15.67 30.93
CA PRO A 26 1.84 15.54 29.73
C PRO A 26 0.58 14.74 30.05
N LYS A 27 -0.57 15.21 29.56
CA LYS A 27 -1.83 14.47 29.72
C LYS A 27 -1.67 13.06 29.16
N PRO A 28 -2.19 12.02 29.83
CA PRO A 28 -2.22 10.68 29.27
C PRO A 28 -2.87 10.71 27.88
N THR A 29 -2.32 9.96 26.94
CA THR A 29 -2.86 9.86 25.58
C THR A 29 -3.16 8.41 25.26
N TRP A 30 -4.14 8.19 24.39
CA TRP A 30 -4.41 6.86 23.87
C TRP A 30 -3.19 6.31 23.14
N ASN A 31 -2.82 5.08 23.51
CA ASN A 31 -1.74 4.35 22.88
C ASN A 31 -2.24 3.76 21.56
N TYR A 32 -2.01 4.48 20.47
CA TYR A 32 -2.36 4.01 19.12
C TYR A 32 -1.55 2.76 18.75
N SER A 33 -2.23 1.77 18.18
CA SER A 33 -1.59 0.67 17.44
C SER A 33 -2.29 0.49 16.09
N PRO A 34 -1.57 0.18 15.00
CA PRO A 34 -2.18 -0.19 13.72
C PRO A 34 -3.16 -1.37 13.85
N GLU A 35 -2.86 -2.32 14.75
CA GLU A 35 -3.67 -3.50 15.02
C GLU A 35 -5.06 -3.12 15.59
N SER A 36 -5.13 -2.11 16.45
CA SER A 36 -6.41 -1.66 17.04
C SER A 36 -7.38 -1.09 16.00
N LEU A 37 -6.85 -0.56 14.88
CA LEU A 37 -7.62 -0.04 13.76
C LEU A 37 -7.56 -0.94 12.52
N ARG A 38 -7.05 -2.17 12.66
CA ARG A 38 -7.24 -3.21 11.65
C ARG A 38 -8.74 -3.52 11.57
N PRO A 39 -9.35 -3.57 10.38
CA PRO A 39 -10.76 -3.91 10.27
C PRO A 39 -11.08 -5.23 10.95
N PHE A 40 -12.10 -5.26 11.80
CA PHE A 40 -12.42 -6.45 12.62
C PHE A 40 -12.80 -7.67 11.76
N TRP A 41 -13.22 -7.45 10.51
CA TRP A 41 -13.51 -8.51 9.53
C TRP A 41 -12.25 -9.08 8.85
N ILE A 42 -11.05 -8.57 9.17
CA ILE A 42 -9.77 -9.01 8.61
C ILE A 42 -8.86 -9.54 9.73
N GLY A 43 -8.23 -10.70 9.48
CA GLY A 43 -7.29 -11.35 10.38
C GLY A 43 -7.95 -12.26 11.41
N GLU A 44 -7.20 -12.56 12.48
CA GLU A 44 -7.54 -13.61 13.45
C GLU A 44 -7.61 -13.10 14.90
N VAL A 45 -7.48 -11.79 15.12
CA VAL A 45 -7.51 -11.20 16.47
C VAL A 45 -8.48 -10.02 16.45
N THR A 46 -9.38 -10.00 17.42
CA THR A 46 -10.27 -8.88 17.73
C THR A 46 -9.80 -8.22 19.02
N GLU A 47 -9.51 -6.92 18.97
CA GLU A 47 -8.97 -6.16 20.10
C GLU A 47 -10.03 -5.38 20.85
N GLY A 48 -10.12 -5.62 22.16
CA GLY A 48 -10.90 -4.83 23.11
C GLY A 48 -12.37 -4.67 22.72
N GLU A 49 -13.01 -5.75 22.26
CA GLU A 49 -14.44 -5.76 21.95
C GLU A 49 -15.25 -5.55 23.22
N SER A 50 -16.14 -4.55 23.21
CA SER A 50 -17.00 -4.26 24.34
C SER A 50 -18.15 -5.27 24.46
N VAL A 51 -18.41 -5.71 25.69
CA VAL A 51 -19.58 -6.50 26.08
C VAL A 51 -20.16 -5.99 27.40
N LEU A 52 -21.45 -6.20 27.61
CA LEU A 52 -22.09 -5.97 28.90
C LEU A 52 -22.74 -7.28 29.38
N PHE A 53 -22.34 -7.75 30.56
CA PHE A 53 -22.84 -9.00 31.13
C PHE A 53 -24.20 -8.79 31.79
N ILE A 54 -25.23 -9.43 31.22
CA ILE A 54 -26.59 -9.39 31.74
C ILE A 54 -26.91 -10.71 32.45
N ASN A 55 -27.43 -10.61 33.67
CA ASN A 55 -27.95 -11.74 34.45
C ASN A 55 -29.24 -12.25 33.82
N ASP A 56 -29.27 -13.55 33.51
CA ASP A 56 -30.49 -14.25 33.11
C ASP A 56 -31.35 -14.52 34.35
N GLU A 57 -32.59 -14.00 34.37
CA GLU A 57 -33.47 -14.09 35.54
C GLU A 57 -33.88 -15.53 35.91
N LYS A 58 -33.77 -16.48 34.98
CA LYS A 58 -34.17 -17.88 35.21
C LYS A 58 -33.02 -18.72 35.76
N THR A 59 -31.81 -18.47 35.29
CA THR A 59 -30.61 -19.25 35.63
C THR A 59 -29.75 -18.57 36.69
N GLY A 60 -29.86 -17.25 36.84
CA GLY A 60 -29.00 -16.43 37.70
C GLY A 60 -27.58 -16.23 37.16
N GLU A 61 -27.28 -16.76 35.97
CA GLU A 61 -25.97 -16.64 35.34
C GLU A 61 -25.86 -15.35 34.51
N ALA A 62 -24.77 -14.61 34.65
CA ALA A 62 -24.44 -13.49 33.78
C ALA A 62 -23.65 -13.98 32.57
N ARG A 63 -24.11 -13.61 31.37
CA ARG A 63 -23.48 -14.00 30.11
C ARG A 63 -23.38 -12.82 29.13
N ALA A 64 -22.39 -12.87 28.25
CA ALA A 64 -22.30 -12.00 27.10
C ALA A 64 -21.70 -12.74 25.89
N SER A 65 -21.91 -12.21 24.70
CA SER A 65 -21.39 -12.78 23.45
C SER A 65 -20.45 -11.81 22.74
N VAL A 66 -19.32 -12.33 22.27
CA VAL A 66 -18.43 -11.64 21.34
C VAL A 66 -18.85 -11.89 19.88
N LEU A 67 -18.24 -11.19 18.93
CA LEU A 67 -18.54 -11.32 17.50
C LEU A 67 -18.21 -12.71 16.95
N PHE A 68 -17.02 -13.24 17.24
CA PHE A 68 -16.53 -14.49 16.65
C PHE A 68 -16.33 -15.61 17.67
N PRO A 69 -16.51 -16.89 17.27
CA PRO A 69 -16.09 -18.03 18.06
C PRO A 69 -14.64 -17.91 18.53
N ILE A 70 -14.44 -18.02 19.85
CA ILE A 70 -13.16 -17.81 20.50
C ILE A 70 -12.31 -19.08 20.37
N ARG A 71 -11.08 -18.94 19.86
CA ARG A 71 -10.03 -19.97 19.94
C ARG A 71 -9.14 -19.80 21.15
N GLU A 72 -8.89 -18.55 21.54
CA GLU A 72 -8.03 -18.18 22.66
C GLU A 72 -8.46 -16.81 23.19
N VAL A 73 -8.63 -16.67 24.50
CA VAL A 73 -8.81 -15.36 25.15
C VAL A 73 -7.43 -14.81 25.49
N LEU A 74 -7.12 -13.62 24.96
CA LEU A 74 -5.82 -12.96 25.16
C LEU A 74 -5.86 -11.97 26.33
N ALA A 75 -6.98 -11.26 26.52
CA ALA A 75 -7.19 -10.38 27.66
C ALA A 75 -8.67 -10.11 27.91
N VAL A 76 -9.07 -9.98 29.18
CA VAL A 76 -10.39 -9.46 29.60
C VAL A 76 -10.14 -8.35 30.60
N ARG A 77 -10.63 -7.15 30.31
CA ARG A 77 -10.37 -5.93 31.11
C ARG A 77 -11.62 -5.11 31.31
N ASN A 78 -11.65 -4.26 32.33
CA ASN A 78 -12.67 -3.21 32.39
C ASN A 78 -12.47 -2.21 31.24
N SER A 79 -13.45 -1.35 31.00
CA SER A 79 -13.38 -0.36 29.91
C SER A 79 -12.24 0.64 30.04
N VAL A 80 -11.80 0.94 31.26
CA VAL A 80 -10.64 1.80 31.56
C VAL A 80 -9.32 1.12 31.18
N GLY A 81 -9.24 -0.21 31.28
CA GLY A 81 -8.07 -1.02 30.97
C GLY A 81 -7.09 -1.21 32.14
N ASP A 82 -7.37 -0.66 33.31
CA ASP A 82 -6.52 -0.74 34.51
C ASP A 82 -6.79 -1.98 35.37
N VAL A 83 -7.93 -2.66 35.17
CA VAL A 83 -8.26 -3.95 35.79
C VAL A 83 -8.22 -5.03 34.73
N THR A 84 -7.45 -6.09 34.97
CA THR A 84 -7.45 -7.33 34.16
C THR A 84 -8.05 -8.46 34.97
N TYR A 85 -8.96 -9.21 34.36
CA TYR A 85 -9.73 -10.29 34.97
C TYR A 85 -9.11 -11.66 34.67
N GLU A 86 -9.28 -12.62 35.58
CA GLU A 86 -8.64 -13.93 35.51
C GLU A 86 -9.61 -15.03 35.03
N ASN A 87 -9.18 -15.82 34.04
CA ASN A 87 -9.95 -16.97 33.55
C ASN A 87 -10.10 -18.04 34.66
N GLY A 88 -11.29 -18.62 34.80
CA GLY A 88 -11.64 -19.59 35.83
C GLY A 88 -12.08 -18.97 37.17
N LYS A 89 -11.77 -17.69 37.42
CA LYS A 89 -12.17 -16.96 38.62
C LYS A 89 -13.21 -15.89 38.31
N ASP A 90 -12.87 -14.96 37.43
CA ASP A 90 -13.74 -13.83 37.09
C ASP A 90 -14.63 -14.13 35.87
N PHE A 91 -14.16 -14.96 34.96
CA PHE A 91 -14.93 -15.39 33.79
C PHE A 91 -14.55 -16.81 33.37
N VAL A 92 -15.45 -17.48 32.64
CA VAL A 92 -15.19 -18.74 31.94
C VAL A 92 -15.72 -18.65 30.51
N TRP A 93 -15.09 -19.38 29.60
CA TRP A 93 -15.46 -19.43 28.19
C TRP A 93 -15.26 -20.85 27.64
N LYS A 94 -15.90 -21.15 26.52
CA LYS A 94 -15.77 -22.45 25.83
C LYS A 94 -15.08 -22.26 24.48
N PRO A 95 -14.07 -23.09 24.13
CA PRO A 95 -13.50 -23.12 22.78
C PRO A 95 -14.55 -23.26 21.68
N ASP A 96 -14.36 -22.50 20.62
CA ASP A 96 -15.25 -22.40 19.46
C ASP A 96 -16.67 -21.92 19.80
N SER A 97 -16.86 -21.29 20.96
CA SER A 97 -18.07 -20.56 21.35
C SER A 97 -17.84 -19.05 21.31
N ARG A 98 -18.94 -18.29 21.14
CA ARG A 98 -18.95 -16.82 21.29
C ARG A 98 -19.23 -16.36 22.72
N GLU A 99 -19.66 -17.28 23.58
CA GLU A 99 -20.19 -16.95 24.91
C GLU A 99 -19.08 -16.91 25.98
N ILE A 100 -19.16 -15.88 26.82
CA ILE A 100 -18.42 -15.79 28.08
C ILE A 100 -19.43 -15.73 29.22
N VAL A 101 -19.18 -16.49 30.28
CA VAL A 101 -20.02 -16.60 31.46
C VAL A 101 -19.26 -16.10 32.68
N ILE A 102 -19.97 -15.43 33.58
CA ILE A 102 -19.43 -14.88 34.82
C ILE A 102 -19.75 -15.83 36.00
N PRO A 103 -18.75 -16.47 36.62
CA PRO A 103 -18.94 -17.28 37.82
C PRO A 103 -19.40 -16.44 39.01
N ALA A 104 -20.05 -17.10 39.98
CA ALA A 104 -20.39 -16.49 41.25
C ALA A 104 -19.13 -16.00 41.99
N GLY A 105 -19.17 -14.76 42.50
CA GLY A 105 -18.03 -14.14 43.20
C GLY A 105 -17.02 -13.44 42.31
N SER A 106 -17.24 -13.39 40.99
CA SER A 106 -16.45 -12.58 40.06
C SER A 106 -16.48 -11.09 40.42
N SER A 107 -15.38 -10.40 40.10
CA SER A 107 -15.27 -8.94 40.21
C SER A 107 -15.76 -8.19 38.97
N ILE A 108 -16.15 -8.89 37.91
CA ILE A 108 -16.70 -8.28 36.69
C ILE A 108 -18.09 -7.69 36.97
N PRO A 109 -18.35 -6.42 36.61
CA PRO A 109 -19.67 -5.83 36.75
C PRO A 109 -20.73 -6.59 35.92
N THR A 110 -21.80 -7.01 36.59
CA THR A 110 -23.00 -7.61 35.95
C THR A 110 -24.21 -6.71 36.16
N LYS A 111 -25.14 -6.69 35.20
CA LYS A 111 -26.40 -5.95 35.30
C LYS A 111 -27.60 -6.87 35.11
N THR A 112 -28.76 -6.44 35.59
CA THR A 112 -30.06 -7.01 35.24
C THR A 112 -30.70 -6.21 34.12
N LEU A 113 -31.71 -6.76 33.45
CA LEU A 113 -32.50 -5.98 32.48
C LEU A 113 -33.17 -4.76 33.12
N GLN A 114 -33.53 -4.85 34.40
CA GLN A 114 -34.10 -3.74 35.16
C GLN A 114 -33.08 -2.62 35.41
N ASP A 115 -31.79 -2.93 35.57
CA ASP A 115 -30.73 -1.92 35.69
C ASP A 115 -30.54 -1.12 34.40
N MET A 116 -30.94 -1.67 33.26
CA MET A 116 -30.92 -1.02 31.94
C MET A 116 -32.15 -0.13 31.70
N ARG A 117 -32.87 0.21 32.77
CA ARG A 117 -34.05 1.09 32.77
C ARG A 117 -33.91 2.19 33.81
N ARG A 118 -34.57 3.32 33.55
CA ARG A 118 -34.81 4.38 34.54
C ARG A 118 -36.31 4.60 34.69
N PRO A 119 -36.80 5.03 35.87
CA PRO A 119 -38.20 5.40 36.00
C PRO A 119 -38.56 6.54 35.05
N ALA A 120 -39.81 6.57 34.57
CA ALA A 120 -40.26 7.61 33.64
C ALA A 120 -40.04 9.03 34.21
N LYS A 121 -39.58 9.95 33.37
CA LYS A 121 -39.34 11.37 33.70
C LYS A 121 -38.27 11.61 34.77
N THR A 122 -37.35 10.67 34.96
CA THR A 122 -36.25 10.83 35.92
C THR A 122 -34.93 11.26 35.27
N GLN A 123 -34.84 11.21 33.94
CA GLN A 123 -33.65 11.64 33.22
C GLN A 123 -33.85 13.01 32.57
N LYS A 124 -32.72 13.64 32.20
CA LYS A 124 -32.67 14.95 31.54
C LYS A 124 -33.42 14.98 30.20
N TYR A 125 -33.39 13.87 29.47
CA TYR A 125 -33.99 13.73 28.15
C TYR A 125 -35.13 12.73 28.21
N GLU A 126 -36.18 12.99 27.42
CA GLU A 126 -37.30 12.06 27.27
C GLU A 126 -36.87 10.86 26.41
N LEU A 127 -36.49 9.77 27.09
CA LEU A 127 -35.96 8.54 26.49
C LEU A 127 -36.92 7.38 26.68
N THR A 128 -38.21 7.65 26.47
CA THR A 128 -39.30 6.71 26.64
C THR A 128 -39.04 5.42 25.88
N HIS A 129 -39.09 4.32 26.62
CA HIS A 129 -38.98 2.98 26.07
C HIS A 129 -40.27 2.62 25.30
N ARG A 130 -40.13 1.87 24.21
CA ARG A 130 -41.21 1.58 23.26
C ARG A 130 -42.36 0.77 23.86
N ASP A 131 -42.11 0.01 24.93
CA ASP A 131 -43.13 -0.73 25.69
C ASP A 131 -43.90 0.13 26.71
N GLY A 132 -43.48 1.39 26.93
CA GLY A 132 -44.07 2.31 27.89
C GLY A 132 -43.65 2.12 29.36
N ASN A 133 -42.79 1.14 29.66
CA ASN A 133 -42.39 0.79 31.03
C ASN A 133 -41.13 1.53 31.48
N GLY A 134 -41.19 2.87 31.47
CA GLY A 134 -40.09 3.74 31.91
C GLY A 134 -39.24 4.29 30.75
N GLU A 135 -37.98 4.58 31.06
CA GLU A 135 -37.01 5.15 30.12
C GLU A 135 -35.82 4.22 29.93
N ILE A 136 -35.20 4.31 28.75
CA ILE A 136 -33.91 3.69 28.47
C ILE A 136 -32.86 4.31 29.38
N PHE A 137 -32.01 3.48 29.98
CA PHE A 137 -30.86 3.96 30.73
C PHE A 137 -29.94 4.80 29.83
N PHE A 138 -29.69 6.06 30.22
CA PHE A 138 -28.79 6.94 29.49
C PHE A 138 -27.58 7.34 30.33
N GLY A 139 -26.41 6.90 29.89
CA GLY A 139 -25.12 7.35 30.39
C GLY A 139 -24.59 8.52 29.55
N GLY A 140 -24.80 9.76 29.99
CA GLY A 140 -24.45 10.95 29.20
C GLY A 140 -22.95 11.23 29.02
N ARG A 141 -22.09 10.45 29.70
CA ARG A 141 -20.61 10.48 29.60
C ARG A 141 -20.09 9.04 29.62
N LEU A 142 -19.21 8.67 30.55
CA LEU A 142 -18.59 7.33 30.60
C LEU A 142 -19.30 6.34 31.55
N GLU A 143 -20.37 6.74 32.22
CA GLU A 143 -21.15 5.88 33.14
C GLU A 143 -21.58 4.56 32.47
N TYR A 144 -21.95 4.58 31.18
CA TYR A 144 -22.33 3.36 30.48
C TYR A 144 -21.11 2.48 30.14
N ALA A 145 -19.99 3.11 29.77
CA ALA A 145 -18.75 2.40 29.48
C ALA A 145 -18.20 1.69 30.73
N GLU A 146 -18.36 2.26 31.92
CA GLU A 146 -17.99 1.63 33.20
C GLU A 146 -18.75 0.32 33.48
N MET A 147 -19.90 0.10 32.82
CA MET A 147 -20.65 -1.16 32.90
C MET A 147 -20.15 -2.21 31.91
N GLN A 148 -19.32 -1.81 30.93
CA GLN A 148 -18.82 -2.68 29.88
C GLN A 148 -17.45 -3.25 30.23
N THR A 149 -17.22 -4.47 29.75
CA THR A 149 -15.94 -5.18 29.79
C THR A 149 -15.40 -5.28 28.37
N CYS A 150 -14.09 -5.10 28.21
CA CYS A 150 -13.37 -5.20 26.94
C CYS A 150 -12.68 -6.56 26.83
N ILE A 151 -12.93 -7.30 25.74
CA ILE A 151 -12.38 -8.62 25.49
C ILE A 151 -11.47 -8.58 24.26
N THR A 152 -10.24 -9.04 24.41
CA THR A 152 -9.30 -9.29 23.31
C THR A 152 -9.13 -10.79 23.13
N TYR A 153 -9.33 -11.28 21.91
CA TYR A 153 -9.37 -12.73 21.65
C TYR A 153 -8.97 -13.09 20.23
N ARG A 154 -8.52 -14.34 20.05
CA ARG A 154 -8.21 -14.95 18.76
C ARG A 154 -9.39 -15.76 18.24
N HIS A 155 -9.61 -15.72 16.93
CA HIS A 155 -10.65 -16.46 16.22
C HIS A 155 -10.12 -17.01 14.88
N ALA A 156 -10.89 -17.88 14.22
CA ALA A 156 -10.53 -18.34 12.87
C ALA A 156 -10.64 -17.19 11.84
N PRO A 157 -9.87 -17.20 10.74
CA PRO A 157 -9.97 -16.15 9.73
C PRO A 157 -11.28 -16.22 8.94
N ASN A 158 -11.67 -15.11 8.30
CA ASN A 158 -12.75 -15.02 7.30
C ASN A 158 -14.17 -15.42 7.79
N LEU A 159 -14.45 -15.20 9.08
CA LEU A 159 -15.72 -15.57 9.70
C LEU A 159 -16.85 -14.55 9.49
N TRP A 160 -16.53 -13.26 9.30
CA TRP A 160 -17.56 -12.25 9.05
C TRP A 160 -18.20 -12.45 7.67
N LYS A 161 -19.53 -12.54 7.61
CA LYS A 161 -20.30 -12.73 6.37
C LYS A 161 -21.17 -11.52 5.99
N GLY A 162 -21.28 -10.52 6.86
CA GLY A 162 -22.05 -9.31 6.58
C GLY A 162 -21.33 -8.39 5.60
N ASP A 163 -22.08 -7.43 5.05
CA ASP A 163 -21.54 -6.43 4.14
C ASP A 163 -20.53 -5.52 4.86
N VAL A 164 -19.40 -5.26 4.19
CA VAL A 164 -18.31 -4.41 4.65
C VAL A 164 -17.77 -3.60 3.47
N PRO A 165 -17.22 -2.40 3.71
CA PRO A 165 -16.58 -1.63 2.65
C PRO A 165 -15.40 -2.39 2.07
N LYS A 166 -15.14 -2.13 0.78
CA LYS A 166 -13.99 -2.65 0.03
C LYS A 166 -13.27 -1.47 -0.60
N PHE A 167 -11.94 -1.55 -0.65
CA PHE A 167 -11.15 -0.61 -1.40
C PHE A 167 -11.45 -0.77 -2.90
N ASP A 168 -11.62 0.35 -3.60
CA ASP A 168 -11.73 0.40 -5.05
C ASP A 168 -10.89 1.60 -5.54
N PRO A 169 -9.83 1.37 -6.34
CA PRO A 169 -8.92 2.43 -6.78
C PRO A 169 -9.59 3.50 -7.64
N LEU A 170 -10.77 3.22 -8.22
CA LEU A 170 -11.52 4.16 -9.06
C LEU A 170 -12.43 5.08 -8.23
N MET A 171 -12.65 4.79 -6.94
CA MET A 171 -13.63 5.51 -6.13
C MET A 171 -13.10 6.80 -5.51
N LEU A 172 -11.88 6.80 -4.98
CA LEU A 172 -11.24 8.00 -4.38
C LEU A 172 -9.82 8.23 -4.96
N PRO A 173 -9.67 8.24 -6.30
CA PRO A 173 -8.35 8.18 -6.95
C PRO A 173 -7.44 9.35 -6.56
N ARG A 174 -7.98 10.55 -6.32
CA ARG A 174 -7.16 11.73 -5.99
C ARG A 174 -6.63 11.66 -4.57
N SER A 175 -7.48 11.31 -3.60
CA SER A 175 -7.07 11.20 -2.20
C SER A 175 -6.09 10.05 -2.00
N VAL A 176 -6.33 8.92 -2.66
CA VAL A 176 -5.40 7.77 -2.67
C VAL A 176 -4.06 8.16 -3.28
N ALA A 177 -4.06 8.80 -4.46
CA ALA A 177 -2.82 9.22 -5.12
C ALA A 177 -1.98 10.17 -4.24
N ARG A 178 -2.64 11.09 -3.50
CA ARG A 178 -1.96 11.97 -2.54
C ARG A 178 -1.33 11.20 -1.38
N LEU A 179 -2.06 10.27 -0.77
CA LEU A 179 -1.55 9.44 0.33
C LEU A 179 -0.34 8.60 -0.12
N VAL A 180 -0.47 7.88 -1.23
CA VAL A 180 0.60 7.04 -1.79
C VAL A 180 1.81 7.88 -2.19
N SER A 181 1.59 9.09 -2.72
CA SER A 181 2.68 10.02 -3.11
C SER A 181 3.18 10.91 -1.97
N ARG A 182 2.75 10.66 -0.71
CA ARG A 182 3.08 11.48 0.48
C ARG A 182 2.84 12.98 0.29
N GLN A 183 1.79 13.33 -0.44
CA GLN A 183 1.32 14.70 -0.53
C GLN A 183 0.32 14.99 0.61
N PRO A 184 0.38 16.17 1.26
CA PRO A 184 -0.53 16.52 2.34
C PRO A 184 -2.00 16.31 1.97
N LEU A 185 -2.78 15.74 2.88
CA LEU A 185 -4.22 15.52 2.71
C LEU A 185 -4.99 16.25 3.82
N THR A 186 -5.83 17.21 3.45
CA THR A 186 -6.77 17.85 4.38
C THR A 186 -8.15 17.20 4.25
N ILE A 187 -8.65 16.67 5.37
CA ILE A 187 -9.96 16.04 5.50
C ILE A 187 -10.86 16.92 6.35
N VAL A 188 -12.10 17.16 5.92
CA VAL A 188 -13.14 17.79 6.74
C VAL A 188 -14.21 16.76 7.09
N THR A 189 -14.55 16.62 8.37
CA THR A 189 -15.72 15.84 8.80
C THR A 189 -16.87 16.78 9.15
N LEU A 190 -18.03 16.53 8.56
CA LEU A 190 -19.28 17.21 8.88
C LEU A 190 -20.32 16.15 9.27
N GLY A 191 -20.91 16.28 10.45
CA GLY A 191 -21.83 15.27 10.97
C GLY A 191 -22.48 15.63 12.30
N ASP A 192 -23.14 14.64 12.89
CA ASP A 192 -23.90 14.76 14.14
C ASP A 192 -23.05 14.48 15.41
N SER A 193 -23.71 14.12 16.53
CA SER A 193 -23.06 13.85 17.81
C SER A 193 -22.07 12.70 17.78
N ILE A 194 -22.27 11.69 16.92
CA ILE A 194 -21.33 10.57 16.78
C ILE A 194 -20.02 11.09 16.21
N SER A 195 -20.12 11.91 15.17
CA SER A 195 -18.97 12.55 14.51
C SER A 195 -18.27 13.57 15.40
N ALA A 196 -19.02 14.25 16.27
CA ALA A 196 -18.46 15.13 17.30
C ALA A 196 -17.69 14.36 18.40
N GLY A 197 -17.85 13.04 18.48
CA GLY A 197 -17.10 12.16 19.38
C GLY A 197 -17.83 11.77 20.65
N ALA A 198 -19.15 11.90 20.69
CA ALA A 198 -19.91 11.55 21.88
C ALA A 198 -19.67 10.06 22.24
N ASN A 199 -19.30 9.83 23.50
CA ASN A 199 -18.95 8.53 24.08
C ASN A 199 -17.63 7.89 23.62
N ALA A 200 -16.79 8.63 22.89
CA ALA A 200 -15.35 8.36 22.85
C ALA A 200 -14.72 8.76 24.19
N SER A 201 -13.85 7.90 24.76
CA SER A 201 -13.28 8.13 26.09
C SER A 201 -12.46 9.42 26.20
N ALA A 202 -11.73 9.81 25.13
CA ALA A 202 -10.97 11.06 25.09
C ALA A 202 -11.82 12.32 25.29
N LEU A 203 -13.05 12.34 24.75
CA LEU A 203 -13.90 13.53 24.81
C LEU A 203 -14.24 13.91 26.26
N TYR A 204 -14.22 12.92 27.17
CA TYR A 204 -14.56 13.10 28.58
C TYR A 204 -13.36 13.01 29.52
N ASP A 205 -12.13 13.03 28.99
CA ASP A 205 -10.87 12.94 29.75
C ASP A 205 -10.78 11.65 30.60
N GLY A 206 -11.34 10.55 30.09
CA GLY A 206 -11.30 9.24 30.73
C GLY A 206 -10.40 8.25 29.99
N ALA A 207 -9.71 7.39 30.74
CA ALA A 207 -8.96 6.27 30.16
C ALA A 207 -9.91 5.31 29.40
N PRO A 208 -9.48 4.73 28.26
CA PRO A 208 -8.12 4.74 27.72
C PRO A 208 -7.78 5.96 26.85
N TYR A 209 -8.56 7.05 26.94
CA TYR A 209 -8.37 8.32 26.23
C TYR A 209 -8.46 8.17 24.71
N GLN A 210 -9.21 7.18 24.23
CA GLN A 210 -9.37 6.91 22.80
C GLN A 210 -10.09 8.08 22.11
N PRO A 211 -9.52 8.65 21.04
CA PRO A 211 -10.17 9.68 20.26
C PRO A 211 -11.43 9.19 19.56
N ALA A 212 -12.27 10.15 19.18
CA ALA A 212 -13.38 9.90 18.26
C ALA A 212 -12.90 9.44 16.88
N TYR A 213 -13.78 8.76 16.14
CA TYR A 213 -13.42 8.15 14.86
C TYR A 213 -12.77 9.11 13.84
N PRO A 214 -13.11 10.42 13.73
CA PRO A 214 -12.41 11.30 12.78
C PRO A 214 -10.91 11.42 13.07
N GLU A 215 -10.53 11.52 14.35
CA GLU A 215 -9.13 11.55 14.74
C GLU A 215 -8.46 10.18 14.59
N LEU A 216 -9.20 9.08 14.80
CA LEU A 216 -8.71 7.73 14.51
C LEU A 216 -8.42 7.54 13.01
N VAL A 217 -9.30 8.02 12.12
CA VAL A 217 -9.09 8.03 10.66
C VAL A 217 -7.84 8.85 10.31
N ARG A 218 -7.73 10.07 10.86
CA ARG A 218 -6.56 10.93 10.62
C ARG A 218 -5.26 10.24 11.03
N ARG A 219 -5.21 9.70 12.25
CA ARG A 219 -4.03 8.98 12.77
C ARG A 219 -3.71 7.77 11.92
N GLN A 220 -4.68 6.91 11.63
CA GLN A 220 -4.47 5.72 10.83
C GLN A 220 -3.85 6.07 9.47
N LEU A 221 -4.39 7.07 8.76
CA LEU A 221 -3.86 7.45 7.45
C LEU A 221 -2.49 8.13 7.57
N ALA A 222 -2.28 9.01 8.56
CA ALA A 222 -0.99 9.68 8.75
C ALA A 222 0.13 8.67 9.04
N GLU A 223 -0.12 7.73 9.95
CA GLU A 223 0.85 6.70 10.35
C GLU A 223 1.05 5.67 9.23
N ARG A 224 -0.04 5.21 8.61
CA ARG A 224 0.02 4.22 7.51
C ARG A 224 0.84 4.72 6.34
N PHE A 225 0.60 5.94 5.86
CA PHE A 225 1.25 6.46 4.66
C PHE A 225 2.48 7.33 4.95
N ARG A 226 2.81 7.54 6.24
CA ARG A 226 3.85 8.49 6.70
C ARG A 226 3.67 9.86 6.03
N ASN A 227 2.41 10.31 5.99
CA ASN A 227 1.96 11.48 5.24
C ASN A 227 1.36 12.52 6.18
N PRO A 228 1.56 13.84 5.93
CA PRO A 228 0.82 14.87 6.65
C PRO A 228 -0.69 14.77 6.35
N VAL A 229 -1.48 14.31 7.33
CA VAL A 229 -2.95 14.31 7.26
C VAL A 229 -3.52 15.26 8.29
N GLU A 230 -4.23 16.28 7.83
CA GLU A 230 -4.96 17.25 8.64
C GLU A 230 -6.44 16.85 8.71
N MET A 231 -7.03 16.86 9.92
CA MET A 231 -8.46 16.62 10.11
C MET A 231 -9.10 17.85 10.75
N LYS A 232 -10.08 18.43 10.05
CA LYS A 232 -10.96 19.49 10.58
C LYS A 232 -12.32 18.89 10.88
N ASN A 233 -12.60 18.65 12.15
CA ASN A 233 -13.90 18.14 12.58
C ASN A 233 -14.86 19.30 12.85
N LEU A 234 -15.84 19.48 11.96
CA LEU A 234 -16.91 20.49 12.08
C LEU A 234 -18.22 19.88 12.60
N ALA A 235 -18.22 18.62 13.03
CA ALA A 235 -19.42 17.96 13.53
C ALA A 235 -19.92 18.58 14.84
N VAL A 236 -21.23 18.58 15.02
CA VAL A 236 -21.89 19.17 16.21
C VAL A 236 -23.01 18.24 16.67
N GLY A 237 -23.11 18.04 17.99
CA GLY A 237 -24.17 17.20 18.56
C GLY A 237 -25.58 17.76 18.33
N GLY A 238 -26.52 16.87 18.02
CA GLY A 238 -27.93 17.21 17.81
C GLY A 238 -28.26 17.86 16.46
N THR A 239 -27.31 17.91 15.53
CA THR A 239 -27.53 18.44 14.17
C THR A 239 -27.91 17.34 13.18
N ASP A 240 -28.41 17.73 12.01
CA ASP A 240 -28.94 16.86 10.96
C ASP A 240 -28.47 17.33 9.58
N THR A 241 -28.88 16.65 8.49
CA THR A 241 -28.44 17.05 7.14
C THR A 241 -28.86 18.48 6.77
N GLY A 242 -29.99 18.95 7.30
CA GLY A 242 -30.49 20.31 7.05
C GLY A 242 -29.56 21.37 7.63
N TRP A 243 -29.04 21.14 8.84
CA TRP A 243 -27.99 21.97 9.42
C TRP A 243 -26.68 21.87 8.61
N GLY A 244 -26.32 20.69 8.12
CA GLY A 244 -25.11 20.48 7.31
C GLY A 244 -25.03 21.43 6.10
N LEU A 245 -26.14 21.68 5.41
CA LEU A 245 -26.22 22.65 4.31
C LEU A 245 -25.85 24.08 4.70
N THR A 246 -26.00 24.45 5.97
CA THR A 246 -25.65 25.81 6.46
C THR A 246 -24.16 25.96 6.73
N GLN A 247 -23.37 24.88 6.67
CA GLN A 247 -21.94 24.88 7.00
C GLN A 247 -21.03 24.82 5.78
N ILE A 248 -21.57 24.85 4.56
CA ILE A 248 -20.78 24.69 3.31
C ILE A 248 -19.64 25.70 3.22
N ASP A 249 -19.88 26.97 3.55
CA ASP A 249 -18.83 27.99 3.50
C ASP A 249 -17.64 27.68 4.42
N LYS A 250 -17.90 27.13 5.61
CA LYS A 250 -16.85 26.71 6.54
C LYS A 250 -16.09 25.48 6.05
N VAL A 251 -16.79 24.53 5.40
CA VAL A 251 -16.15 23.38 4.75
C VAL A 251 -15.24 23.85 3.62
N VAL A 252 -15.69 24.80 2.79
CA VAL A 252 -14.91 25.33 1.67
C VAL A 252 -13.71 26.16 2.16
N GLU A 253 -13.87 26.95 3.23
CA GLU A 253 -12.79 27.73 3.85
C GLU A 253 -11.60 26.85 4.25
N ALA A 254 -11.88 25.62 4.68
CA ALA A 254 -10.87 24.64 5.04
C ALA A 254 -10.07 24.09 3.85
N LYS A 255 -10.53 24.29 2.60
CA LYS A 255 -9.95 23.76 1.35
C LYS A 255 -9.63 22.26 1.39
N PRO A 256 -10.56 21.40 1.83
CA PRO A 256 -10.33 19.96 1.89
C PRO A 256 -10.10 19.36 0.49
N GLN A 257 -9.34 18.26 0.45
CA GLN A 257 -9.35 17.35 -0.69
C GLN A 257 -10.38 16.24 -0.49
N LEU A 258 -10.73 15.92 0.76
CA LEU A 258 -11.70 14.91 1.12
C LEU A 258 -12.69 15.43 2.17
N VAL A 259 -13.99 15.18 1.96
CA VAL A 259 -15.04 15.51 2.93
C VAL A 259 -15.77 14.24 3.38
N ILE A 260 -15.89 14.06 4.69
CA ILE A 260 -16.70 13.00 5.30
C ILE A 260 -18.05 13.60 5.71
N LEU A 261 -19.14 13.09 5.13
CA LEU A 261 -20.51 13.49 5.47
C LEU A 261 -21.19 12.38 6.28
N ALA A 262 -21.41 12.62 7.58
CA ALA A 262 -21.82 11.61 8.54
C ALA A 262 -23.04 12.04 9.36
N PHE A 263 -24.21 11.92 8.73
CA PHE A 263 -25.52 12.24 9.29
C PHE A 263 -26.45 11.01 9.21
N GLY A 264 -27.67 11.13 9.74
CA GLY A 264 -28.69 10.08 9.69
C GLY A 264 -29.25 9.70 11.05
N MET A 265 -28.47 9.83 12.12
CA MET A 265 -28.93 9.45 13.47
C MET A 265 -30.07 10.36 13.92
N ASN A 266 -29.88 11.69 13.85
CA ASN A 266 -30.90 12.66 14.22
C ASN A 266 -31.98 12.81 13.15
N ASP A 267 -31.61 12.67 11.87
CA ASP A 267 -32.55 12.69 10.74
C ASP A 267 -33.65 11.64 10.88
N SER A 268 -33.31 10.46 11.44
CA SER A 268 -34.23 9.33 11.63
C SER A 268 -35.48 9.68 12.47
N ALA A 269 -35.42 10.76 13.26
CA ALA A 269 -36.56 11.21 14.07
C ALA A 269 -37.73 11.76 13.22
N GLY A 270 -37.52 12.10 11.95
CA GLY A 270 -38.61 12.66 11.14
C GLY A 270 -38.34 12.94 9.65
N ARG A 271 -37.11 12.82 9.15
CA ARG A 271 -36.78 13.11 7.76
C ARG A 271 -37.07 11.91 6.84
N SER A 272 -37.65 12.14 5.67
CA SER A 272 -37.83 11.06 4.67
C SER A 272 -36.51 10.68 4.01
N PRO A 273 -36.34 9.42 3.55
CA PRO A 273 -35.15 9.01 2.80
C PRO A 273 -34.86 9.87 1.58
N GLN A 274 -35.90 10.30 0.85
CA GLN A 274 -35.78 11.17 -0.30
C GLN A 274 -35.22 12.55 0.11
N SER A 275 -35.77 13.16 1.17
CA SER A 275 -35.28 14.46 1.66
C SER A 275 -33.84 14.37 2.18
N TYR A 276 -33.48 13.28 2.85
CA TYR A 276 -32.13 13.02 3.33
C TYR A 276 -31.13 12.92 2.17
N GLN A 277 -31.48 12.16 1.12
CA GLN A 277 -30.68 12.04 -0.09
C GLN A 277 -30.51 13.36 -0.83
N GLU A 278 -31.61 14.08 -1.09
CA GLU A 278 -31.58 15.35 -1.80
C GLU A 278 -30.72 16.39 -1.07
N THR A 279 -30.82 16.42 0.26
CA THR A 279 -30.03 17.33 1.09
C THR A 279 -28.53 16.98 1.02
N THR A 280 -28.20 15.69 1.09
CA THR A 280 -26.81 15.21 0.95
C THR A 280 -26.25 15.52 -0.43
N LYS A 281 -27.01 15.26 -1.49
CA LYS A 281 -26.63 15.58 -2.87
C LYS A 281 -26.37 17.08 -3.06
N LYS A 282 -27.21 17.94 -2.45
CA LYS A 282 -27.01 19.40 -2.46
C LYS A 282 -25.71 19.82 -1.76
N MET A 283 -25.34 19.18 -0.64
CA MET A 283 -24.06 19.46 0.01
C MET A 283 -22.87 19.13 -0.90
N ILE A 284 -22.87 17.94 -1.52
CA ILE A 284 -21.81 17.51 -2.45
C ILE A 284 -21.69 18.52 -3.61
N ALA A 285 -22.81 18.86 -4.25
CA ALA A 285 -22.83 19.79 -5.38
C ALA A 285 -22.31 21.19 -5.00
N ALA A 286 -22.75 21.73 -3.86
CA ALA A 286 -22.34 23.06 -3.41
C ALA A 286 -20.84 23.14 -3.06
N ILE A 287 -20.28 22.06 -2.49
CA ILE A 287 -18.83 21.98 -2.22
C ILE A 287 -18.06 21.86 -3.55
N ARG A 288 -18.48 20.98 -4.47
CA ARG A 288 -17.81 20.79 -5.77
C ARG A 288 -17.88 22.04 -6.67
N GLU A 289 -18.91 22.87 -6.52
CA GLU A 289 -18.97 24.15 -7.23
C GLU A 289 -17.78 25.06 -6.89
N LYS A 290 -17.30 25.01 -5.64
CA LYS A 290 -16.14 25.79 -5.18
C LYS A 290 -14.82 25.02 -5.22
N LEU A 291 -14.87 23.70 -5.07
CA LEU A 291 -13.73 22.78 -5.02
C LEU A 291 -13.98 21.59 -5.96
N PRO A 292 -13.79 21.74 -7.29
CA PRO A 292 -14.17 20.73 -8.29
C PRO A 292 -13.48 19.37 -8.10
N GLU A 293 -12.27 19.39 -7.54
CA GLU A 293 -11.46 18.19 -7.35
C GLU A 293 -11.74 17.47 -6.01
N CYS A 294 -12.60 18.01 -5.15
CA CYS A 294 -12.90 17.45 -3.84
C CYS A 294 -13.65 16.11 -3.94
N GLU A 295 -13.20 15.13 -3.17
CA GLU A 295 -13.82 13.81 -3.06
C GLU A 295 -14.62 13.67 -1.75
N PHE A 296 -15.49 12.66 -1.67
CA PHE A 296 -16.44 12.50 -0.58
C PHE A 296 -16.50 11.07 -0.05
N ILE A 297 -16.62 10.92 1.26
CA ILE A 297 -17.08 9.68 1.91
C ILE A 297 -18.39 9.97 2.61
N LEU A 298 -19.45 9.29 2.18
CA LEU A 298 -20.76 9.30 2.83
C LEU A 298 -20.77 8.23 3.91
N VAL A 299 -21.32 8.52 5.09
CA VAL A 299 -21.41 7.54 6.19
C VAL A 299 -22.87 7.22 6.44
N ALA A 300 -23.30 6.00 6.12
CA ALA A 300 -24.57 5.49 6.61
C ALA A 300 -24.40 5.13 8.08
N SER A 301 -25.16 5.78 8.97
CA SER A 301 -24.93 5.71 10.42
C SER A 301 -25.18 4.32 11.02
N MET A 302 -24.64 4.08 12.21
CA MET A 302 -24.96 2.92 13.03
C MET A 302 -26.44 2.86 13.41
N LEU A 303 -26.85 1.71 13.93
CA LEU A 303 -28.18 1.52 14.51
C LEU A 303 -28.15 1.79 16.01
N GLY A 304 -28.93 2.75 16.48
CA GLY A 304 -29.14 3.01 17.91
C GLY A 304 -30.05 1.99 18.58
N ASN A 305 -30.41 2.24 19.84
CA ASN A 305 -31.31 1.43 20.64
C ASN A 305 -32.70 1.35 19.98
N ARG A 306 -33.08 0.15 19.56
CA ARG A 306 -34.34 -0.12 18.85
C ARG A 306 -35.57 0.21 19.69
N ASP A 307 -35.44 0.14 21.01
CA ASP A 307 -36.54 0.36 21.93
C ASP A 307 -36.76 1.84 22.25
N TRP A 308 -35.97 2.77 21.71
CA TRP A 308 -36.26 4.19 21.88
C TRP A 308 -37.37 4.62 20.94
N ILE A 309 -38.45 5.21 21.49
CA ILE A 309 -39.65 5.54 20.70
C ILE A 309 -39.38 6.55 19.57
N ARG A 310 -38.45 7.49 19.75
CA ARG A 310 -38.14 8.52 18.73
C ARG A 310 -37.25 8.00 17.61
N LEU A 311 -36.54 6.89 17.82
CA LEU A 311 -35.65 6.30 16.83
C LEU A 311 -36.43 5.37 15.89
N LYS A 312 -36.48 5.73 14.61
CA LYS A 312 -37.14 4.92 13.58
C LYS A 312 -36.12 4.00 12.93
N HIS A 313 -35.98 2.79 13.46
CA HIS A 313 -34.99 1.82 12.98
C HIS A 313 -35.18 1.46 11.49
N GLU A 314 -36.44 1.43 11.04
CA GLU A 314 -36.84 1.09 9.69
C GLU A 314 -36.32 2.04 8.61
N VAL A 315 -35.93 3.28 8.96
CA VAL A 315 -35.43 4.25 7.97
C VAL A 315 -33.94 4.14 7.70
N PHE A 316 -33.15 3.51 8.58
CA PHE A 316 -31.68 3.43 8.40
C PHE A 316 -31.27 2.65 7.14
N PRO A 317 -31.85 1.45 6.85
CA PRO A 317 -31.61 0.77 5.57
C PRO A 317 -31.97 1.65 4.36
N LEU A 318 -33.06 2.41 4.45
CA LEU A 318 -33.50 3.30 3.38
C LEU A 318 -32.58 4.51 3.20
N TYR A 319 -32.03 5.06 4.29
CA TYR A 319 -31.01 6.11 4.22
C TYR A 319 -29.72 5.60 3.59
N ARG A 320 -29.23 4.42 4.00
CA ARG A 320 -28.08 3.78 3.36
C ARG A 320 -28.31 3.61 1.87
N ASP A 321 -29.45 3.05 1.46
CA ASP A 321 -29.75 2.81 0.05
C ASP A 321 -29.81 4.12 -0.73
N ALA A 322 -30.37 5.17 -0.13
CA ALA A 322 -30.41 6.49 -0.74
C ALA A 322 -29.01 7.14 -0.87
N LEU A 323 -28.09 6.92 0.09
CA LEU A 323 -26.68 7.32 -0.09
C LEU A 323 -25.98 6.50 -1.17
N LYS A 324 -26.29 5.21 -1.29
CA LYS A 324 -25.71 4.31 -2.29
C LYS A 324 -26.00 4.77 -3.72
N GLU A 325 -27.18 5.35 -3.96
CA GLU A 325 -27.52 5.97 -5.24
C GLU A 325 -26.70 7.24 -5.58
N LEU A 326 -25.96 7.80 -4.62
CA LEU A 326 -25.05 8.93 -4.84
C LEU A 326 -23.59 8.49 -5.09
N VAL A 327 -23.30 7.18 -5.03
CA VAL A 327 -21.96 6.63 -5.21
C VAL A 327 -21.57 6.68 -6.68
N GLU A 328 -20.42 7.28 -6.96
CA GLU A 328 -19.81 7.47 -8.28
C GLU A 328 -18.30 7.73 -8.09
N PRO A 329 -17.45 7.69 -9.12
CA PRO A 329 -16.05 8.10 -8.98
C PRO A 329 -15.91 9.48 -8.29
N GLY A 330 -15.19 9.51 -7.18
CA GLY A 330 -15.05 10.66 -6.28
C GLY A 330 -16.08 10.76 -5.14
N VAL A 331 -17.02 9.80 -5.01
CA VAL A 331 -17.98 9.69 -3.88
C VAL A 331 -18.10 8.22 -3.44
N ALA A 332 -17.56 7.89 -2.27
CA ALA A 332 -17.64 6.54 -1.69
C ALA A 332 -18.64 6.47 -0.51
N LEU A 333 -19.07 5.26 -0.14
CA LEU A 333 -20.01 5.00 0.97
C LEU A 333 -19.39 4.07 2.02
N ALA A 334 -19.32 4.55 3.27
CA ALA A 334 -19.06 3.75 4.46
C ALA A 334 -20.40 3.31 5.07
N ASP A 335 -20.75 2.04 4.85
CA ASP A 335 -22.03 1.46 5.27
C ASP A 335 -21.98 0.86 6.68
N LEU A 336 -22.08 1.71 7.71
CA LEU A 336 -22.14 1.22 9.10
C LEU A 336 -23.54 0.68 9.45
N THR A 337 -24.58 1.03 8.69
CA THR A 337 -25.92 0.47 8.88
C THR A 337 -25.92 -1.05 8.69
N SER A 338 -25.29 -1.55 7.63
CA SER A 338 -25.22 -2.99 7.37
C SER A 338 -24.29 -3.72 8.35
N ILE A 339 -23.16 -3.09 8.71
CA ILE A 339 -22.26 -3.62 9.76
C ILE A 339 -23.01 -3.77 11.10
N TRP A 340 -23.71 -2.73 11.55
CA TRP A 340 -24.49 -2.78 12.78
C TRP A 340 -25.68 -3.74 12.71
N SER A 341 -26.28 -3.92 11.54
CA SER A 341 -27.32 -4.95 11.35
C SER A 341 -26.74 -6.34 11.65
N GLY A 342 -25.57 -6.66 11.10
CA GLY A 342 -24.87 -7.91 11.40
C GLY A 342 -24.46 -8.03 12.87
N PHE A 343 -24.07 -6.92 13.53
CA PHE A 343 -23.83 -6.94 14.97
C PHE A 343 -25.09 -7.31 15.75
N LEU A 344 -26.26 -6.78 15.39
CA LEU A 344 -27.51 -7.07 16.09
C LEU A 344 -28.06 -8.49 15.83
N GLU A 345 -27.58 -9.19 14.80
CA GLU A 345 -27.83 -10.63 14.62
C GLU A 345 -27.05 -11.48 15.62
N LEU A 346 -25.89 -11.00 16.05
CA LEU A 346 -24.94 -11.76 16.87
C LEU A 346 -24.89 -11.30 18.33
N LYS A 347 -25.20 -10.03 18.59
CA LYS A 347 -25.01 -9.31 19.85
C LYS A 347 -26.23 -8.44 20.17
N LYS A 348 -26.18 -7.73 21.29
CA LYS A 348 -27.24 -6.80 21.72
C LYS A 348 -26.77 -5.35 21.62
N ASP A 349 -27.73 -4.44 21.63
CA ASP A 349 -27.50 -3.00 21.53
C ASP A 349 -26.66 -2.46 22.70
N TRP A 350 -26.85 -3.00 23.90
CA TRP A 350 -26.06 -2.63 25.09
C TRP A 350 -24.58 -3.02 25.02
N ASP A 351 -24.20 -3.95 24.14
CA ASP A 351 -22.78 -4.28 23.92
C ASP A 351 -22.08 -3.23 23.07
N GLN A 352 -22.83 -2.55 22.19
CA GLN A 352 -22.32 -1.66 21.15
C GLN A 352 -22.48 -0.18 21.49
N SER A 353 -23.46 0.15 22.33
CA SER A 353 -23.75 1.53 22.70
C SER A 353 -22.79 2.04 23.78
N GLY A 354 -22.35 3.28 23.64
CA GLY A 354 -21.60 4.02 24.66
C GLY A 354 -22.46 4.82 25.62
N ASN A 355 -23.77 4.94 25.37
CA ASN A 355 -24.70 5.69 26.22
C ASN A 355 -26.03 4.98 26.48
N GLY A 356 -26.25 3.79 25.90
CA GLY A 356 -27.51 3.04 25.96
C GLY A 356 -28.56 3.47 24.94
N VAL A 357 -28.31 4.52 24.14
CA VAL A 357 -29.32 5.14 23.26
C VAL A 357 -28.90 5.12 21.81
N ASN A 358 -27.79 5.76 21.43
CA ASN A 358 -27.51 6.02 20.02
C ASN A 358 -26.04 6.33 19.68
N HIS A 359 -25.16 6.44 20.68
CA HIS A 359 -23.75 6.67 20.43
C HIS A 359 -22.98 5.35 20.50
N PRO A 360 -21.94 5.16 19.68
CA PRO A 360 -21.05 4.02 19.82
C PRO A 360 -20.19 4.16 21.09
N ASN A 361 -19.71 3.04 21.62
CA ASN A 361 -18.60 3.04 22.56
C ASN A 361 -17.25 3.14 21.81
N ASP A 362 -16.14 3.06 22.54
CA ASP A 362 -14.81 3.11 21.94
C ASP A 362 -14.60 2.03 20.87
N PHE A 363 -15.08 0.80 21.07
CA PHE A 363 -15.03 -0.24 20.03
C PHE A 363 -15.80 0.19 18.78
N GLY A 364 -17.01 0.72 18.92
CA GLY A 364 -17.79 1.24 17.79
C GLY A 364 -17.11 2.41 17.07
N HIS A 365 -16.44 3.33 17.78
CA HIS A 365 -15.63 4.37 17.14
C HIS A 365 -14.46 3.80 16.31
N ARG A 366 -13.83 2.70 16.76
CA ARG A 366 -12.83 1.98 15.96
C ARG A 366 -13.48 1.37 14.71
N VAL A 367 -14.68 0.79 14.80
CA VAL A 367 -15.40 0.24 13.64
C VAL A 367 -15.72 1.32 12.60
N TYR A 368 -16.15 2.52 13.01
CA TYR A 368 -16.31 3.67 12.08
C TYR A 368 -15.00 4.00 11.36
N ALA A 369 -13.90 4.10 12.11
CA ALA A 369 -12.60 4.41 11.54
C ALA A 369 -12.14 3.30 10.58
N GLN A 370 -12.32 2.03 10.93
CA GLN A 370 -12.02 0.87 10.10
C GLN A 370 -12.81 0.89 8.78
N ALA A 371 -14.11 1.18 8.83
CA ALA A 371 -14.96 1.27 7.63
C ALA A 371 -14.51 2.39 6.69
N ILE A 372 -14.28 3.59 7.22
CA ILE A 372 -13.85 4.76 6.43
C ILE A 372 -12.45 4.55 5.85
N THR A 373 -11.50 4.08 6.66
CA THR A 373 -10.12 3.87 6.20
C THR A 373 -10.03 2.77 5.14
N THR A 374 -10.91 1.76 5.15
CA THR A 374 -10.92 0.70 4.13
C THR A 374 -11.29 1.22 2.73
N LEU A 375 -12.01 2.34 2.62
CA LEU A 375 -12.38 2.91 1.32
C LEU A 375 -11.24 3.68 0.64
N ILE A 376 -10.22 4.08 1.39
CA ILE A 376 -9.15 4.98 0.94
C ILE A 376 -7.75 4.38 1.10
N ASP A 377 -7.58 3.44 2.03
CA ASP A 377 -6.34 2.69 2.18
C ASP A 377 -6.43 1.50 1.22
N PRO A 378 -5.51 1.32 0.26
CA PRO A 378 -5.42 0.12 -0.57
C PRO A 378 -5.02 -1.12 0.23
N ARG A 379 -5.29 -1.13 1.55
CA ARG A 379 -5.15 -2.25 2.48
C ARG A 379 -5.64 -3.53 1.85
N GLY A 380 -4.68 -4.33 1.46
CA GLY A 380 -4.83 -5.69 1.02
C GLY A 380 -3.45 -6.22 0.69
N GLU A 381 -3.18 -7.46 1.10
CA GLU A 381 -2.26 -8.27 0.30
C GLU A 381 -2.74 -8.17 -1.15
N PRO A 382 -1.87 -7.83 -2.12
CA PRO A 382 -2.21 -7.89 -3.52
C PRO A 382 -2.88 -9.22 -3.80
N SER A 383 -4.13 -9.11 -4.22
CA SER A 383 -4.95 -10.28 -4.48
C SER A 383 -5.05 -10.45 -5.98
N ALA A 384 -4.95 -11.69 -6.44
CA ALA A 384 -5.50 -12.06 -7.73
C ALA A 384 -7.02 -11.88 -7.64
N VAL A 385 -7.52 -10.65 -7.77
CA VAL A 385 -8.93 -10.47 -8.12
C VAL A 385 -9.07 -11.12 -9.48
N VAL A 386 -9.74 -12.27 -9.51
CA VAL A 386 -9.94 -13.11 -10.68
C VAL A 386 -10.72 -12.32 -11.71
N GLU A 387 -10.00 -11.60 -12.57
CA GLU A 387 -10.54 -11.06 -13.80
C GLU A 387 -10.61 -12.22 -14.81
N PRO A 388 -11.73 -12.38 -15.52
CA PRO A 388 -11.77 -13.31 -16.65
C PRO A 388 -10.65 -12.97 -17.63
N ALA A 389 -9.88 -13.98 -18.03
CA ALA A 389 -8.84 -13.81 -19.01
C ALA A 389 -9.41 -13.24 -20.31
N LYS A 390 -8.68 -12.31 -20.93
CA LYS A 390 -9.11 -11.62 -22.15
C LYS A 390 -8.22 -12.00 -23.32
N THR A 391 -8.82 -12.40 -24.42
CA THR A 391 -8.08 -12.57 -25.66
C THR A 391 -7.84 -11.21 -26.31
N ILE A 392 -6.58 -10.94 -26.65
CA ILE A 392 -6.12 -9.75 -27.36
C ILE A 392 -5.55 -10.19 -28.71
N GLU A 393 -5.94 -9.49 -29.78
CA GLU A 393 -5.30 -9.60 -31.09
C GLU A 393 -4.37 -8.41 -31.24
N ALA A 394 -3.07 -8.67 -31.32
CA ALA A 394 -2.03 -7.66 -31.41
C ALA A 394 -1.24 -7.88 -32.70
N GLY A 395 -1.87 -7.58 -33.84
CA GLY A 395 -1.29 -7.86 -35.15
C GLY A 395 -1.37 -9.35 -35.50
N PRO A 396 -0.26 -9.99 -35.92
CA PRO A 396 -0.26 -11.43 -36.17
C PRO A 396 -0.45 -12.24 -34.89
N LEU A 397 -0.10 -11.71 -33.71
CA LEU A 397 -0.18 -12.44 -32.45
C LEU A 397 -1.58 -12.46 -31.84
N LYS A 398 -1.90 -13.60 -31.23
CA LYS A 398 -3.01 -13.74 -30.31
C LYS A 398 -2.46 -13.96 -28.90
N LEU A 399 -2.88 -13.12 -27.96
CA LEU A 399 -2.46 -13.13 -26.57
C LEU A 399 -3.65 -13.38 -25.65
N ILE A 400 -3.41 -14.04 -24.51
CA ILE A 400 -4.39 -14.17 -23.43
C ILE A 400 -3.90 -13.35 -22.24
N GLU A 401 -4.53 -12.19 -22.00
CA GLU A 401 -4.25 -11.30 -20.87
C GLU A 401 -4.85 -11.85 -19.57
N GLN A 402 -4.02 -11.95 -18.54
CA GLN A 402 -4.39 -12.28 -17.18
C GLN A 402 -3.72 -11.32 -16.19
N ARG A 403 -4.48 -10.83 -15.21
CA ARG A 403 -3.90 -10.15 -14.05
C ARG A 403 -3.48 -11.19 -13.02
N LEU A 404 -2.20 -11.19 -12.67
CA LEU A 404 -1.64 -12.07 -11.65
C LEU A 404 -1.79 -11.45 -10.25
N LEU A 405 -1.44 -10.19 -10.09
CA LEU A 405 -1.58 -9.46 -8.83
C LEU A 405 -2.13 -8.05 -9.08
N GLY A 406 -2.99 -7.56 -8.20
CA GLY A 406 -3.49 -6.18 -8.20
C GLY A 406 -3.60 -5.62 -6.80
N ASN A 407 -3.87 -4.32 -6.65
CA ASN A 407 -3.86 -3.59 -5.38
C ASN A 407 -2.47 -3.47 -4.74
N TYR A 408 -1.40 -3.42 -5.55
CA TYR A 408 -0.11 -2.97 -5.05
C TYR A 408 -0.22 -1.56 -4.49
N THR A 409 0.71 -1.19 -3.61
CA THR A 409 0.92 0.24 -3.40
C THR A 409 1.86 0.81 -4.46
N TYR A 410 2.84 0.01 -4.90
CA TYR A 410 3.86 0.39 -5.87
C TYR A 410 4.47 -0.85 -6.54
N SER A 411 3.92 -1.30 -7.67
CA SER A 411 4.49 -2.41 -8.46
C SER A 411 5.56 -1.90 -9.41
N TYR A 412 6.84 -2.13 -9.11
CA TYR A 412 7.95 -1.56 -9.90
C TYR A 412 8.62 -2.55 -10.84
N ALA A 413 8.99 -3.72 -10.30
CA ALA A 413 9.77 -4.71 -11.00
C ALA A 413 9.20 -6.11 -10.81
N CYS A 414 9.51 -6.98 -11.76
CA CYS A 414 9.29 -8.41 -11.68
C CYS A 414 10.48 -9.15 -12.30
N ALA A 415 10.68 -10.39 -11.89
CA ALA A 415 11.68 -11.30 -12.45
C ALA A 415 11.11 -12.71 -12.53
N ALA A 416 11.70 -13.55 -13.38
CA ALA A 416 11.34 -14.95 -13.57
C ALA A 416 12.54 -15.86 -13.31
N PHE A 417 12.39 -16.86 -12.44
CA PHE A 417 13.44 -17.84 -12.13
C PHE A 417 12.83 -19.07 -11.44
N ASP A 418 13.45 -20.25 -11.56
CA ASP A 418 13.07 -21.45 -10.80
C ASP A 418 13.55 -21.32 -9.34
N LEU A 419 12.68 -20.85 -8.43
CA LEU A 419 13.06 -20.55 -7.06
C LEU A 419 12.81 -21.71 -6.11
N ASP A 420 11.98 -22.68 -6.51
CA ASP A 420 11.61 -23.83 -5.70
C ASP A 420 12.30 -25.14 -6.14
N GLY A 421 13.00 -25.12 -7.29
CA GLY A 421 13.81 -26.21 -7.82
C GLY A 421 13.02 -27.30 -8.55
N ASP A 422 11.78 -27.04 -9.00
CA ASP A 422 11.00 -27.97 -9.81
C ASP A 422 11.20 -27.84 -11.33
N GLY A 423 11.98 -26.85 -11.76
CA GLY A 423 12.30 -26.58 -13.15
C GLY A 423 11.24 -25.76 -13.88
N ASP A 424 10.19 -25.27 -13.22
CA ASP A 424 9.25 -24.28 -13.74
C ASP A 424 9.71 -22.86 -13.36
N LEU A 425 9.49 -21.87 -14.22
CA LEU A 425 9.84 -20.49 -13.91
C LEU A 425 8.78 -19.89 -12.97
N ASP A 426 9.19 -19.53 -11.76
CA ASP A 426 8.40 -18.76 -10.81
C ASP A 426 8.52 -17.26 -11.08
N LEU A 427 7.60 -16.46 -10.53
CA LEU A 427 7.65 -14.99 -10.64
C LEU A 427 7.84 -14.33 -9.28
N THR A 428 8.69 -13.31 -9.25
CA THR A 428 8.80 -12.37 -8.13
C THR A 428 8.28 -11.00 -8.51
N SER A 429 7.72 -10.27 -7.55
CA SER A 429 7.35 -8.87 -7.77
C SER A 429 7.45 -8.05 -6.49
N SER A 430 8.07 -6.87 -6.60
CA SER A 430 8.35 -6.00 -5.46
C SER A 430 7.24 -4.96 -5.25
N ASP A 431 6.97 -4.68 -3.97
CA ASP A 431 6.11 -3.56 -3.54
C ASP A 431 6.96 -2.49 -2.83
N ALA A 432 6.36 -1.33 -2.63
CA ALA A 432 6.88 -0.32 -1.73
C ALA A 432 5.91 -0.04 -0.59
N GLU A 433 6.30 0.91 0.23
CA GLU A 433 5.45 1.37 1.30
C GLU A 433 4.03 1.73 0.84
N PRO A 434 3.05 1.45 1.69
CA PRO A 434 3.24 0.96 3.05
C PRO A 434 3.15 -0.57 3.18
N ASN A 435 3.05 -1.30 2.06
CA ASN A 435 3.07 -2.77 2.06
C ASN A 435 4.48 -3.32 2.19
N SER A 436 5.45 -2.82 1.42
CA SER A 436 6.87 -3.21 1.48
C SER A 436 7.12 -4.74 1.46
N ASN A 437 6.28 -5.45 0.71
CA ASN A 437 6.36 -6.90 0.54
C ASN A 437 7.13 -7.25 -0.73
N LEU A 438 7.71 -8.45 -0.73
CA LEU A 438 8.26 -9.08 -1.94
C LEU A 438 7.47 -10.35 -2.18
N TYR A 439 6.68 -10.36 -3.25
CA TYR A 439 5.77 -11.45 -3.59
C TYR A 439 6.48 -12.55 -4.37
N LEU A 440 6.01 -13.78 -4.19
CA LEU A 440 6.43 -14.98 -4.92
C LEU A 440 5.19 -15.63 -5.50
N LEU A 441 5.20 -15.92 -6.80
CA LEU A 441 4.16 -16.68 -7.47
C LEU A 441 4.79 -17.97 -7.99
N LEU A 442 4.49 -19.08 -7.32
CA LEU A 442 4.98 -20.41 -7.68
C LEU A 442 4.21 -20.92 -8.88
N ASN A 443 4.90 -21.27 -9.95
CA ASN A 443 4.28 -21.70 -11.21
C ASN A 443 4.18 -23.23 -11.28
N ASP A 444 3.10 -23.77 -11.83
CA ASP A 444 2.91 -25.21 -12.04
C ASP A 444 3.38 -25.73 -13.42
N GLY A 445 4.12 -24.88 -14.15
CA GLY A 445 4.61 -25.14 -15.50
C GLY A 445 3.55 -25.08 -16.59
N LYS A 446 2.32 -24.69 -16.25
CA LYS A 446 1.18 -24.52 -17.18
C LYS A 446 0.55 -23.13 -17.05
N GLY A 447 1.21 -22.23 -16.33
CA GLY A 447 0.71 -20.89 -16.01
C GLY A 447 -0.29 -20.86 -14.85
N GLY A 448 -0.36 -21.92 -14.04
CA GLY A 448 -1.06 -21.94 -12.77
C GLY A 448 -0.17 -21.39 -11.66
N PHE A 449 -0.49 -20.20 -11.15
CA PHE A 449 0.32 -19.53 -10.14
C PHE A 449 -0.26 -19.67 -8.72
N GLN A 450 0.48 -20.30 -7.81
CA GLN A 450 0.23 -20.28 -6.38
C GLN A 450 0.86 -19.04 -5.74
N HIS A 451 0.04 -18.25 -5.05
CA HIS A 451 0.49 -17.03 -4.38
C HIS A 451 1.23 -17.33 -3.07
N SER A 452 2.38 -16.68 -2.90
CA SER A 452 3.25 -16.75 -1.74
C SER A 452 4.01 -15.41 -1.56
N PHE A 453 5.03 -15.39 -0.72
CA PHE A 453 5.87 -14.22 -0.45
C PHE A 453 7.29 -14.66 -0.05
N ILE A 454 8.27 -13.85 -0.45
CA ILE A 454 9.64 -13.89 0.07
C ILE A 454 9.70 -13.09 1.36
N GLN A 455 9.03 -11.93 1.39
CA GLN A 455 8.96 -11.08 2.58
C GLN A 455 7.56 -10.51 2.78
N LYS A 456 7.08 -10.57 4.02
CA LYS A 456 5.99 -9.72 4.52
C LYS A 456 6.51 -8.64 5.45
N TYR A 457 6.11 -7.40 5.20
CA TYR A 457 6.41 -6.31 6.10
C TYR A 457 5.70 -6.52 7.44
N ALA A 458 6.49 -6.44 8.50
CA ALA A 458 6.08 -6.66 9.87
C ALA A 458 6.36 -5.43 10.75
N GLY A 459 6.64 -4.26 10.14
CA GLY A 459 6.94 -3.03 10.87
C GLY A 459 8.29 -3.02 11.57
N LEU A 460 9.21 -3.93 11.23
CA LEU A 460 10.52 -4.00 11.85
C LEU A 460 11.44 -2.90 11.29
N ASN A 461 12.20 -2.24 12.16
CA ASN A 461 13.06 -1.12 11.79
C ASN A 461 14.02 -1.43 10.63
N ASP A 462 14.55 -2.66 10.59
CA ASP A 462 15.52 -3.07 9.56
C ASP A 462 14.88 -3.78 8.35
N GLN A 463 13.55 -3.82 8.18
CA GLN A 463 12.95 -4.33 6.94
C GLN A 463 13.04 -3.31 5.80
N PRO A 464 13.19 -3.74 4.54
CA PRO A 464 13.18 -2.82 3.42
C PRO A 464 11.81 -2.17 3.24
N ILE A 465 11.80 -0.96 2.69
CA ILE A 465 10.58 -0.12 2.63
C ILE A 465 10.26 0.36 1.21
N ARG A 466 11.21 0.31 0.27
CA ARG A 466 10.91 0.51 -1.16
C ARG A 466 11.81 -0.36 -2.00
N MET A 467 11.30 -1.54 -2.31
CA MET A 467 11.99 -2.52 -3.14
C MET A 467 11.68 -2.26 -4.61
N GLU A 468 12.73 -2.08 -5.40
CA GLU A 468 12.59 -1.82 -6.84
C GLU A 468 13.19 -2.99 -7.62
N ARG A 469 14.21 -2.76 -8.45
CA ARG A 469 14.81 -3.80 -9.28
C ARG A 469 15.58 -4.83 -8.46
N HIS A 470 15.57 -6.06 -8.96
CA HIS A 470 16.22 -7.20 -8.35
C HIS A 470 16.79 -8.13 -9.42
N ALA A 471 17.80 -8.87 -9.01
CA ALA A 471 18.43 -9.94 -9.76
C ALA A 471 18.42 -11.22 -8.91
N ILE A 472 18.46 -12.38 -9.57
CA ILE A 472 18.30 -13.68 -8.93
C ILE A 472 19.51 -14.55 -9.28
N GLY A 473 20.10 -15.21 -8.28
CA GLY A 473 21.28 -16.06 -8.42
C GLY A 473 21.68 -16.69 -7.08
N ASP A 474 22.47 -17.76 -7.11
CA ASP A 474 22.97 -18.45 -5.91
C ASP A 474 24.12 -17.65 -5.29
N ILE A 475 23.82 -16.80 -4.31
CA ILE A 475 24.77 -15.83 -3.74
C ILE A 475 25.69 -16.51 -2.72
N ASN A 476 25.18 -17.49 -1.98
CA ASN A 476 25.91 -18.18 -0.92
C ASN A 476 26.49 -19.55 -1.33
N ARG A 477 26.37 -19.91 -2.63
CA ARG A 477 26.82 -21.19 -3.23
C ARG A 477 26.20 -22.42 -2.59
N ASP A 478 24.95 -22.33 -2.15
CA ASP A 478 24.25 -23.46 -1.51
C ASP A 478 23.40 -24.29 -2.48
N GLY A 479 23.43 -23.96 -3.77
CA GLY A 479 22.71 -24.61 -4.85
C GLY A 479 21.28 -24.11 -5.03
N ARG A 480 20.87 -23.05 -4.32
CA ARG A 480 19.54 -22.44 -4.43
C ARG A 480 19.67 -20.98 -4.84
N ALA A 481 18.76 -20.53 -5.70
CA ALA A 481 18.79 -19.15 -6.15
C ALA A 481 18.20 -18.21 -5.09
N ASP A 482 18.97 -17.17 -4.77
CA ASP A 482 18.63 -16.09 -3.85
C ASP A 482 18.15 -14.85 -4.62
N VAL A 483 17.55 -13.89 -3.91
CA VAL A 483 17.08 -12.63 -4.53
C VAL A 483 17.86 -11.44 -3.99
N VAL A 484 18.63 -10.77 -4.86
CA VAL A 484 19.33 -9.51 -4.57
C VAL A 484 18.48 -8.34 -5.04
N ILE A 485 18.20 -7.37 -4.16
CA ILE A 485 17.26 -6.27 -4.42
C ILE A 485 17.76 -4.93 -3.90
N VAL A 486 17.40 -3.86 -4.60
CA VAL A 486 17.63 -2.50 -4.09
C VAL A 486 16.54 -2.11 -3.07
N ASP A 487 16.94 -1.43 -2.00
CA ASP A 487 16.04 -0.73 -1.08
C ASP A 487 16.25 0.78 -1.22
N ASN A 488 15.57 1.33 -2.22
CA ASN A 488 15.82 2.68 -2.75
C ASN A 488 15.72 3.77 -1.68
N LEU A 489 14.69 3.71 -0.81
CA LEU A 489 14.49 4.71 0.24
C LEU A 489 15.45 4.58 1.43
N LYS A 490 16.07 3.42 1.63
CA LYS A 490 17.14 3.25 2.62
C LYS A 490 18.55 3.41 2.05
N SER A 491 18.66 3.62 0.74
CA SER A 491 19.96 3.77 0.05
C SER A 491 20.85 2.54 0.25
N ASP A 492 20.26 1.36 0.04
CA ASP A 492 20.82 0.08 0.45
C ASP A 492 20.65 -0.97 -0.66
N ILE A 493 21.44 -2.03 -0.59
CA ILE A 493 21.34 -3.23 -1.44
C ILE A 493 21.32 -4.44 -0.53
N ARG A 494 20.36 -5.33 -0.74
CA ARG A 494 20.02 -6.41 0.17
C ARG A 494 19.84 -7.71 -0.59
N TRP A 495 19.94 -8.83 0.11
CA TRP A 495 19.62 -10.11 -0.49
C TRP A 495 18.79 -10.98 0.46
N PHE A 496 17.94 -11.81 -0.12
CA PHE A 496 17.08 -12.76 0.59
C PHE A 496 17.59 -14.17 0.32
N GLU A 497 17.97 -14.87 1.39
CA GLU A 497 18.46 -16.25 1.34
C GLU A 497 17.29 -17.22 1.16
N ASN A 498 17.38 -18.04 0.11
CA ASN A 498 16.38 -19.04 -0.20
C ASN A 498 16.37 -20.17 0.84
N PRO A 499 15.27 -20.37 1.59
CA PRO A 499 15.21 -21.35 2.65
C PRO A 499 15.02 -22.79 2.14
N GLY A 500 14.89 -22.97 0.82
CA GLY A 500 14.61 -24.25 0.17
C GLY A 500 13.13 -24.60 0.09
N LYS A 501 12.80 -25.50 -0.85
CA LYS A 501 11.44 -25.89 -1.27
C LYS A 501 10.48 -26.15 -0.11
N GLU A 502 10.91 -26.91 0.89
CA GLU A 502 10.09 -27.30 2.07
C GLU A 502 9.61 -26.09 2.90
N THR A 503 10.32 -24.96 2.83
CA THR A 503 10.03 -23.75 3.61
C THR A 503 9.94 -22.48 2.77
N ILE A 504 9.83 -22.61 1.45
CA ILE A 504 9.83 -21.50 0.49
C ILE A 504 8.75 -20.44 0.76
N ALA A 505 7.62 -20.87 1.36
CA ALA A 505 6.49 -20.02 1.70
C ALA A 505 6.59 -19.33 3.09
N ARG A 506 7.72 -19.46 3.78
CA ARG A 506 8.04 -18.70 5.00
C ARG A 506 8.84 -17.45 4.61
N PRO A 507 8.89 -16.38 5.44
CA PRO A 507 9.78 -15.26 5.18
C PRO A 507 11.23 -15.72 5.03
N TRP A 508 11.91 -15.26 3.98
CA TRP A 508 13.31 -15.59 3.70
C TRP A 508 14.24 -14.80 4.63
N THR A 509 15.44 -15.32 4.87
CA THR A 509 16.41 -14.65 5.73
C THR A 509 16.97 -13.43 4.99
N LEU A 510 16.88 -12.26 5.61
CA LEU A 510 17.33 -11.00 5.03
C LEU A 510 18.78 -10.69 5.40
N HIS A 511 19.56 -10.35 4.39
CA HIS A 511 20.95 -9.97 4.47
C HIS A 511 21.24 -8.65 3.74
N ARG A 512 22.47 -8.17 3.86
CA ARG A 512 22.95 -6.93 3.22
C ARG A 512 24.10 -7.24 2.28
N VAL A 513 24.13 -6.52 1.15
CA VAL A 513 25.26 -6.46 0.23
C VAL A 513 26.12 -5.23 0.53
N ALA A 514 25.49 -4.11 0.91
CA ALA A 514 26.18 -2.85 1.21
C ALA A 514 26.06 -2.45 2.69
N GLN A 515 26.95 -1.56 3.14
CA GLN A 515 26.78 -0.91 4.44
C GLN A 515 25.52 -0.03 4.44
N PRO A 516 24.88 0.19 5.60
CA PRO A 516 23.68 1.01 5.69
C PRO A 516 23.87 2.40 5.05
N ALA A 517 23.01 2.74 4.09
CA ALA A 517 23.03 3.99 3.33
C ALA A 517 24.29 4.23 2.46
N GLU A 518 25.08 3.18 2.18
CA GLU A 518 26.29 3.28 1.35
C GLU A 518 26.01 3.54 -0.14
N VAL A 519 24.79 3.24 -0.61
CA VAL A 519 24.37 3.40 -2.01
C VAL A 519 23.20 4.40 -2.10
N PRO A 520 23.46 5.72 -1.98
CA PRO A 520 22.43 6.76 -2.07
C PRO A 520 21.55 6.63 -3.30
N GLY A 521 20.24 6.43 -3.09
CA GLY A 521 19.32 6.19 -4.19
C GLY A 521 19.75 4.99 -5.05
N SER A 522 19.97 3.84 -4.43
CA SER A 522 20.12 2.57 -5.16
C SER A 522 18.91 2.35 -6.06
N TYR A 523 19.14 1.91 -7.30
CA TYR A 523 18.09 1.86 -8.32
C TYR A 523 18.02 0.53 -9.08
N ASP A 524 19.18 0.02 -9.51
CA ASP A 524 19.28 -1.22 -10.26
C ASP A 524 20.47 -2.05 -9.79
N VAL A 525 20.40 -3.37 -10.00
CA VAL A 525 21.43 -4.36 -9.64
C VAL A 525 21.61 -5.42 -10.73
N ALA A 526 22.82 -5.91 -10.89
CA ALA A 526 23.14 -7.04 -11.76
C ALA A 526 24.16 -7.98 -11.09
N LEU A 527 24.12 -9.27 -11.45
CA LEU A 527 24.95 -10.31 -10.84
C LEU A 527 25.88 -10.95 -11.88
N ALA A 528 27.15 -11.10 -11.53
CA ALA A 528 28.14 -11.89 -12.26
C ALA A 528 29.35 -12.14 -11.36
N ASP A 529 30.21 -13.08 -11.74
CA ASP A 529 31.54 -13.27 -11.15
C ASP A 529 32.52 -12.29 -11.86
N PHE A 530 32.74 -11.10 -11.30
CA PHE A 530 33.48 -10.04 -11.99
C PHE A 530 34.99 -10.22 -11.89
N ASP A 531 35.50 -10.90 -10.87
CA ASP A 531 36.94 -11.11 -10.66
C ASP A 531 37.43 -12.55 -10.88
N ALA A 532 36.53 -13.43 -11.35
CA ALA A 532 36.77 -14.81 -11.72
C ALA A 532 37.19 -15.72 -10.55
N ASP A 533 36.68 -15.44 -9.35
CA ASP A 533 36.90 -16.26 -8.14
C ASP A 533 35.79 -17.32 -7.90
N GLY A 534 34.75 -17.28 -8.74
CA GLY A 534 33.62 -18.19 -8.77
C GLY A 534 32.44 -17.79 -7.89
N ASP A 535 32.50 -16.66 -7.16
CA ASP A 535 31.39 -16.13 -6.40
C ASP A 535 30.58 -15.16 -7.26
N LEU A 536 29.27 -15.11 -7.05
CA LEU A 536 28.47 -14.04 -7.65
C LEU A 536 28.67 -12.74 -6.87
N ASP A 537 29.12 -11.72 -7.58
CA ASP A 537 29.23 -10.34 -7.14
C ASP A 537 27.98 -9.53 -7.51
N VAL A 538 27.90 -8.29 -7.00
CA VAL A 538 26.77 -7.38 -7.26
C VAL A 538 27.23 -6.06 -7.86
N ALA A 539 26.86 -5.77 -9.10
CA ALA A 539 26.96 -4.43 -9.68
C ALA A 539 25.70 -3.61 -9.36
N SER A 540 25.84 -2.29 -9.23
CA SER A 540 24.74 -1.41 -8.83
C SER A 540 24.80 -0.02 -9.45
N SER A 541 23.63 0.61 -9.56
CA SER A 541 23.49 2.01 -9.94
C SER A 541 22.95 2.87 -8.78
N SER A 542 23.50 4.08 -8.64
CA SER A 542 23.18 5.02 -7.56
C SER A 542 22.81 6.39 -8.14
N TRP A 543 21.51 6.67 -8.28
CA TRP A 543 21.05 7.86 -9.01
C TRP A 543 21.25 9.16 -8.23
N VAL A 544 21.24 9.08 -6.89
CA VAL A 544 21.60 10.21 -6.02
C VAL A 544 23.12 10.31 -5.86
N GLY A 545 23.82 9.18 -5.73
CA GLY A 545 25.28 9.15 -5.66
C GLY A 545 25.98 9.46 -6.98
N GLN A 546 25.25 9.42 -8.10
CA GLN A 546 25.71 9.69 -9.47
C GLN A 546 26.89 8.81 -9.90
N ARG A 547 26.82 7.52 -9.57
CA ARG A 547 27.89 6.55 -9.78
C ARG A 547 27.38 5.13 -10.02
N PHE A 548 28.26 4.31 -10.59
CA PHE A 548 28.15 2.86 -10.66
C PHE A 548 29.21 2.24 -9.76
N ASP A 549 28.82 1.23 -9.01
CA ASP A 549 29.66 0.49 -8.06
C ASP A 549 29.51 -1.01 -8.29
N TRP A 550 30.50 -1.80 -7.92
CA TRP A 550 30.35 -3.25 -7.71
C TRP A 550 30.78 -3.65 -6.30
N PHE A 551 30.22 -4.74 -5.81
CA PHE A 551 30.44 -5.28 -4.48
C PHE A 551 30.93 -6.70 -4.62
N GLU A 552 32.17 -6.93 -4.19
CA GLU A 552 32.87 -8.22 -4.24
C GLU A 552 32.38 -9.13 -3.12
N ASN A 553 31.98 -10.35 -3.50
CA ASN A 553 31.66 -11.43 -2.58
C ASN A 553 32.91 -12.27 -2.33
N VAL A 554 33.58 -12.06 -1.21
CA VAL A 554 34.83 -12.76 -0.86
C VAL A 554 34.63 -14.22 -0.39
N GLY A 555 33.59 -14.91 -0.89
CA GLY A 555 33.22 -16.29 -0.56
C GLY A 555 32.45 -16.49 0.73
N SER A 556 31.93 -15.41 1.33
CA SER A 556 31.16 -15.46 2.57
C SER A 556 30.21 -14.26 2.66
N PRO A 557 29.17 -14.19 1.84
CA PRO A 557 28.41 -12.95 1.60
C PRO A 557 27.79 -12.35 2.87
N GLY A 558 27.29 -13.17 3.80
CA GLY A 558 26.83 -12.72 5.14
C GLY A 558 26.07 -11.38 5.15
N ASN A 559 26.49 -10.41 5.99
CA ASN A 559 25.74 -9.17 6.25
C ASN A 559 26.54 -7.89 5.94
N GLY A 560 26.84 -7.60 4.67
CA GLY A 560 27.39 -6.31 4.21
C GLY A 560 28.83 -5.99 4.67
N ASP A 561 29.23 -6.33 5.89
CA ASP A 561 30.58 -6.20 6.46
C ASP A 561 31.59 -7.17 5.84
N LYS A 562 31.09 -8.14 5.08
CA LYS A 562 31.87 -9.13 4.35
C LYS A 562 31.99 -8.82 2.86
N TRP A 563 31.29 -7.82 2.36
CA TRP A 563 31.39 -7.38 0.97
C TRP A 563 32.43 -6.27 0.83
N VAL A 564 33.16 -6.26 -0.28
CA VAL A 564 34.12 -5.18 -0.58
C VAL A 564 33.56 -4.30 -1.69
N ARG A 565 33.28 -3.02 -1.39
CA ARG A 565 32.81 -2.06 -2.39
C ARG A 565 33.97 -1.55 -3.24
N HIS A 566 33.75 -1.56 -4.55
CA HIS A 566 34.63 -0.98 -5.56
C HIS A 566 33.83 -0.02 -6.45
N GLN A 567 34.41 1.15 -6.74
CA GLN A 567 33.77 2.11 -7.63
C GLN A 567 34.12 1.79 -9.09
N ILE A 568 33.10 1.67 -9.96
CA ILE A 568 33.29 1.49 -11.40
C ILE A 568 33.53 2.86 -12.04
N ALA A 569 32.58 3.78 -11.86
CA ALA A 569 32.63 5.11 -12.45
C ALA A 569 31.70 6.10 -11.75
N GLU A 570 31.98 7.40 -11.88
CA GLU A 570 31.22 8.49 -11.26
C GLU A 570 30.88 9.61 -12.27
N LYS A 571 30.11 10.61 -11.82
CA LYS A 571 29.63 11.78 -12.60
C LYS A 571 28.60 11.42 -13.66
N PHE A 572 27.72 10.48 -13.31
CA PHE A 572 26.56 10.09 -14.11
C PHE A 572 25.30 10.65 -13.48
N GLY A 573 24.73 11.68 -14.10
CA GLY A 573 23.54 12.33 -13.56
C GLY A 573 22.32 11.44 -13.69
N GLU A 574 21.82 10.96 -12.55
CA GLU A 574 20.66 10.06 -12.45
C GLU A 574 20.85 8.76 -13.24
N THR A 575 21.71 7.89 -12.73
CA THR A 575 21.94 6.54 -13.26
C THR A 575 20.65 5.71 -13.26
N ARG A 576 20.48 4.86 -14.26
CA ARG A 576 19.34 3.94 -14.40
C ARG A 576 19.83 2.50 -14.51
N THR A 577 19.90 1.95 -15.73
CA THR A 577 20.32 0.58 -15.97
C THR A 577 21.74 0.33 -15.49
N ILE A 578 21.94 -0.83 -14.87
CA ILE A 578 23.21 -1.55 -14.82
C ILE A 578 22.92 -2.99 -15.27
N ALA A 579 23.55 -3.47 -16.34
CA ALA A 579 23.28 -4.81 -16.88
C ALA A 579 24.57 -5.50 -17.30
N VAL A 580 24.66 -6.82 -17.10
CA VAL A 580 25.82 -7.62 -17.48
C VAL A 580 25.69 -8.10 -18.92
N ALA A 581 26.80 -8.04 -19.66
CA ALA A 581 26.95 -8.55 -21.02
C ALA A 581 28.43 -8.84 -21.31
N ASP A 582 28.76 -9.47 -22.44
CA ASP A 582 30.14 -9.59 -22.92
C ASP A 582 30.24 -8.89 -24.29
N PHE A 583 30.48 -7.57 -24.29
CA PHE A 583 30.43 -6.75 -25.49
C PHE A 583 31.65 -6.98 -26.40
N ASN A 584 32.79 -7.33 -25.81
CA ASN A 584 34.04 -7.56 -26.52
C ASN A 584 34.35 -9.05 -26.75
N ARG A 585 33.46 -9.95 -26.34
CA ARG A 585 33.60 -11.40 -26.48
C ARG A 585 34.91 -11.95 -25.92
N ASP A 586 35.43 -11.34 -24.85
CA ASP A 586 36.65 -11.80 -24.19
C ASP A 586 36.38 -12.85 -23.11
N GLY A 587 35.10 -13.19 -22.90
CA GLY A 587 34.63 -14.19 -21.95
C GLY A 587 34.50 -13.66 -20.52
N LYS A 588 34.63 -12.34 -20.31
CA LYS A 588 34.49 -11.72 -19.00
C LYS A 588 33.21 -10.88 -18.95
N PRO A 589 32.56 -10.77 -17.80
CA PRO A 589 31.35 -9.98 -17.67
C PRO A 589 31.68 -8.48 -17.69
N ASP A 590 31.29 -7.82 -18.78
CA ASP A 590 31.23 -6.37 -18.94
C ASP A 590 29.91 -5.80 -18.37
N LEU A 591 29.80 -4.47 -18.33
CA LEU A 591 28.61 -3.77 -17.81
C LEU A 591 28.09 -2.69 -18.75
N LEU A 592 26.79 -2.72 -19.06
CA LEU A 592 26.04 -1.60 -19.65
C LEU A 592 25.55 -0.66 -18.55
N GLY A 593 25.76 0.65 -18.71
CA GLY A 593 25.26 1.69 -17.80
C GLY A 593 24.53 2.81 -18.54
N THR A 594 23.45 3.31 -17.96
CA THR A 594 22.70 4.46 -18.51
C THR A 594 22.53 5.58 -17.48
N ALA A 595 22.49 6.83 -17.93
CA ALA A 595 22.31 8.00 -17.07
C ALA A 595 21.41 9.04 -17.72
N ARG A 596 20.24 9.28 -17.10
CA ARG A 596 19.12 9.99 -17.71
C ARG A 596 19.41 11.48 -17.93
N THR A 597 19.98 12.17 -16.94
CA THR A 597 20.11 13.64 -16.99
C THR A 597 21.40 14.10 -17.66
N THR A 598 22.43 13.25 -17.67
CA THR A 598 23.65 13.45 -18.46
C THR A 598 23.55 12.85 -19.86
N ASN A 599 22.42 12.22 -20.21
CA ASN A 599 22.13 11.64 -21.53
C ASN A 599 23.14 10.58 -21.99
N GLN A 600 23.69 9.78 -21.07
CA GLN A 600 24.75 8.82 -21.42
C GLN A 600 24.22 7.39 -21.50
N ILE A 601 24.63 6.68 -22.55
CA ILE A 601 24.58 5.23 -22.71
C ILE A 601 26.03 4.78 -22.89
N VAL A 602 26.52 3.92 -21.99
CA VAL A 602 27.93 3.56 -21.92
C VAL A 602 28.06 2.08 -21.61
N TRP A 603 29.14 1.45 -22.06
CA TRP A 603 29.53 0.15 -21.53
C TRP A 603 30.94 0.21 -20.93
N PHE A 604 31.21 -0.70 -20.00
CA PHE A 604 32.44 -0.78 -19.24
C PHE A 604 33.06 -2.16 -19.42
N ALA A 605 34.24 -2.21 -20.03
CA ALA A 605 34.97 -3.46 -20.23
C ALA A 605 35.62 -3.91 -18.93
N ASN A 606 35.43 -5.17 -18.57
CA ASN A 606 36.07 -5.80 -17.43
C ASN A 606 37.43 -6.38 -17.82
N SER A 607 38.46 -6.09 -17.03
CA SER A 607 39.78 -6.69 -17.26
C SER A 607 39.87 -8.15 -16.80
N GLY A 608 38.94 -8.59 -15.95
CA GLY A 608 38.96 -9.85 -15.21
C GLY A 608 39.74 -9.77 -13.90
N LYS A 609 40.20 -8.55 -13.53
CA LYS A 609 40.79 -8.23 -12.22
C LYS A 609 40.32 -6.84 -11.74
N PRO A 610 39.00 -6.58 -11.73
CA PRO A 610 38.44 -5.24 -11.54
C PRO A 610 38.73 -4.62 -10.16
N ALA A 611 39.17 -5.41 -9.18
CA ALA A 611 39.62 -4.92 -7.88
C ALA A 611 40.96 -4.15 -7.94
N THR A 612 41.78 -4.39 -8.97
CA THR A 612 43.12 -3.78 -9.10
C THR A 612 43.35 -3.05 -10.40
N GLU A 613 42.50 -3.30 -11.41
CA GLU A 613 42.59 -2.69 -12.74
C GLU A 613 41.30 -1.91 -13.03
N ALA A 614 41.43 -0.77 -13.71
CA ALA A 614 40.29 0.10 -13.99
C ALA A 614 39.44 -0.45 -15.15
N TRP A 615 38.13 -0.29 -15.01
CA TRP A 615 37.16 -0.54 -16.08
C TRP A 615 37.40 0.40 -17.27
N THR A 616 37.36 -0.14 -18.49
CA THR A 616 37.51 0.69 -19.70
C THR A 616 36.13 1.16 -20.18
N LYS A 617 35.87 2.46 -20.09
CA LYS A 617 34.59 3.07 -20.50
C LYS A 617 34.54 3.35 -22.00
N THR A 618 33.47 2.89 -22.66
CA THR A 618 33.10 3.27 -24.04
C THR A 618 31.74 3.95 -24.03
N ILE A 619 31.60 5.03 -24.81
CA ILE A 619 30.33 5.75 -24.97
C ILE A 619 29.62 5.20 -26.21
N ILE A 620 28.40 4.72 -26.02
CA ILE A 620 27.49 4.29 -27.10
C ILE A 620 26.73 5.51 -27.63
N ASP A 621 26.20 6.34 -26.72
CA ASP A 621 25.53 7.60 -27.05
C ASP A 621 25.65 8.60 -25.89
N ASP A 622 25.82 9.88 -26.23
CA ASP A 622 25.81 11.02 -25.31
C ASP A 622 24.95 12.19 -25.82
N LYS A 623 24.17 11.97 -26.89
CA LYS A 623 23.42 13.00 -27.63
C LYS A 623 21.91 12.85 -27.48
N THR A 624 21.39 11.62 -27.47
CA THR A 624 19.94 11.40 -27.35
C THR A 624 19.46 11.72 -25.93
N LEU A 625 18.39 12.50 -25.82
CA LEU A 625 17.92 12.99 -24.53
C LEU A 625 17.17 11.93 -23.73
N ALA A 626 17.45 11.88 -22.42
CA ALA A 626 16.76 11.08 -21.43
C ALA A 626 16.70 9.57 -21.73
N PRO A 627 17.85 8.90 -21.94
CA PRO A 627 17.89 7.44 -21.97
C PRO A 627 17.36 6.88 -20.65
N MET A 628 16.52 5.87 -20.76
CA MET A 628 15.93 5.16 -19.62
C MET A 628 16.64 3.82 -19.46
N HIS A 629 15.97 2.74 -19.83
CA HIS A 629 16.52 1.40 -19.68
C HIS A 629 17.03 0.83 -20.99
N GLY A 630 18.14 0.10 -20.86
CA GLY A 630 18.82 -0.58 -21.95
C GLY A 630 18.88 -2.10 -21.76
N HIS A 631 18.79 -2.82 -22.87
CA HIS A 631 18.83 -4.27 -22.94
C HIS A 631 19.88 -4.71 -23.97
N PRO A 632 21.02 -5.31 -23.54
CA PRO A 632 22.01 -5.87 -24.45
C PRO A 632 21.46 -7.12 -25.16
N THR A 633 21.49 -7.14 -26.49
CA THR A 633 21.01 -8.28 -27.31
C THR A 633 21.51 -8.15 -28.74
N ASP A 634 21.63 -9.25 -29.48
CA ASP A 634 21.99 -9.26 -30.90
C ASP A 634 20.72 -9.09 -31.76
N ILE A 635 20.43 -7.86 -32.20
CA ILE A 635 19.14 -7.53 -32.85
C ILE A 635 19.17 -7.90 -34.34
N ASP A 636 20.32 -7.75 -35.00
CA ASP A 636 20.45 -8.00 -36.43
C ASP A 636 21.08 -9.35 -36.79
N GLY A 637 21.45 -10.16 -35.79
CA GLY A 637 21.88 -11.53 -35.95
C GLY A 637 23.30 -11.67 -36.50
N ASP A 638 24.11 -10.61 -36.42
CA ASP A 638 25.50 -10.64 -36.87
C ASP A 638 26.47 -11.26 -35.84
N GLY A 639 25.92 -11.55 -34.65
CA GLY A 639 26.52 -12.26 -33.54
C GLY A 639 27.03 -11.33 -32.45
N ASP A 640 27.21 -10.03 -32.69
CA ASP A 640 27.65 -9.10 -31.63
C ASP A 640 26.49 -8.47 -30.88
N LEU A 641 26.78 -8.02 -29.66
CA LEU A 641 25.74 -7.49 -28.80
C LEU A 641 25.50 -6.03 -29.16
N ASP A 642 24.26 -5.76 -29.57
CA ASP A 642 23.69 -4.43 -29.69
C ASP A 642 23.12 -3.96 -28.35
N VAL A 643 22.57 -2.75 -28.34
CA VAL A 643 21.83 -2.22 -27.19
C VAL A 643 20.47 -1.68 -27.63
N LEU A 644 19.40 -2.36 -27.21
CA LEU A 644 18.03 -1.85 -27.27
C LEU A 644 17.81 -0.82 -26.17
N MET A 645 17.16 0.30 -26.49
CA MET A 645 16.98 1.44 -25.58
C MET A 645 15.58 2.05 -25.68
N THR A 646 15.10 2.53 -24.53
CA THR A 646 13.96 3.45 -24.46
C THR A 646 14.36 4.85 -24.02
N PHE A 647 13.57 5.82 -24.46
CA PHE A 647 13.69 7.23 -24.12
C PHE A 647 12.29 7.74 -23.80
N GLY A 648 12.11 8.44 -22.66
CA GLY A 648 10.76 8.86 -22.30
C GLY A 648 10.58 9.90 -21.20
N LEU A 649 11.58 10.14 -20.35
CA LEU A 649 11.44 11.06 -19.22
C LEU A 649 12.28 12.32 -19.39
N ALA A 650 12.13 13.03 -20.52
CA ALA A 650 12.79 14.31 -20.70
C ALA A 650 11.94 15.46 -20.15
N ALA A 651 12.44 16.17 -19.14
CA ALA A 651 11.82 17.42 -18.71
C ALA A 651 11.86 18.43 -19.86
N GLN A 652 10.78 19.22 -20.03
CA GLN A 652 10.68 20.30 -21.02
C GLN A 652 10.64 19.87 -22.49
N VAL A 653 10.40 18.58 -22.78
CA VAL A 653 10.17 18.09 -24.14
C VAL A 653 8.70 17.68 -24.29
N ALA A 654 8.11 17.90 -25.47
CA ALA A 654 6.75 17.46 -25.75
C ALA A 654 6.64 15.93 -25.61
N GLY A 655 5.50 15.45 -25.07
CA GLY A 655 5.25 14.05 -24.71
C GLY A 655 5.30 13.03 -25.86
N ASN A 656 5.54 13.47 -27.10
CA ASN A 656 5.63 12.65 -28.30
C ASN A 656 6.82 13.07 -29.18
N SER A 657 7.79 13.80 -28.60
CA SER A 657 8.92 14.31 -29.38
C SER A 657 9.82 13.16 -29.86
N PRO A 658 10.19 13.14 -31.14
CA PRO A 658 11.20 12.23 -31.65
C PRO A 658 12.60 12.56 -31.14
N ASP A 659 12.79 13.51 -30.22
CA ASP A 659 14.11 13.73 -29.59
C ASP A 659 14.29 12.96 -28.28
N SER A 660 13.19 12.45 -27.68
CA SER A 660 13.23 11.83 -26.35
C SER A 660 12.10 10.85 -26.03
N HIS A 661 11.14 10.62 -26.92
CA HIS A 661 10.02 9.68 -26.72
C HIS A 661 10.13 8.59 -27.80
N GLN A 662 11.07 7.68 -27.58
CA GLN A 662 11.53 6.73 -28.59
C GLN A 662 11.71 5.32 -28.05
N VAL A 663 11.64 4.36 -28.97
CA VAL A 663 12.28 3.04 -28.87
C VAL A 663 13.31 2.97 -30.00
N ALA A 664 14.55 2.63 -29.67
CA ALA A 664 15.65 2.63 -30.61
C ALA A 664 16.66 1.55 -30.24
N TRP A 665 17.51 1.15 -31.17
CA TRP A 665 18.65 0.30 -30.87
C TRP A 665 19.95 0.87 -31.42
N TYR A 666 21.06 0.43 -30.86
CA TYR A 666 22.41 0.83 -31.24
C TYR A 666 23.15 -0.39 -31.77
N GLU A 667 23.33 -0.42 -33.08
CA GLU A 667 24.11 -1.44 -33.80
C GLU A 667 25.59 -1.27 -33.46
N ASN A 668 26.24 -2.34 -33.01
CA ASN A 668 27.69 -2.35 -32.89
C ASN A 668 28.33 -2.62 -34.27
N VAL A 669 28.46 -1.55 -35.06
CA VAL A 669 29.03 -1.60 -36.42
C VAL A 669 30.57 -1.79 -36.46
N GLY A 670 31.20 -1.99 -35.30
CA GLY A 670 32.63 -2.10 -35.17
C GLY A 670 33.21 -3.40 -35.74
N LYS A 671 34.50 -3.62 -35.49
CA LYS A 671 35.05 -4.96 -35.69
C LYS A 671 34.38 -5.90 -34.68
N LEU A 672 33.85 -7.01 -35.18
CA LEU A 672 33.23 -8.08 -34.40
C LEU A 672 33.96 -8.32 -33.07
N GLY A 673 33.24 -8.16 -31.97
CA GLY A 673 33.76 -8.37 -30.61
C GLY A 673 34.71 -7.28 -30.11
N LEU A 674 34.65 -6.04 -30.60
CA LEU A 674 35.35 -4.92 -29.96
C LEU A 674 34.42 -3.92 -29.27
N GLY A 675 33.17 -3.79 -29.71
CA GLY A 675 32.20 -2.88 -29.10
C GLY A 675 32.57 -1.40 -29.20
N THR A 676 33.35 -0.99 -30.22
CA THR A 676 33.96 0.35 -30.28
C THR A 676 33.22 1.36 -31.16
N GLU A 677 32.40 0.93 -32.11
CA GLU A 677 31.70 1.81 -33.06
C GLU A 677 30.20 1.50 -33.04
N TRP A 678 29.38 2.53 -32.86
CA TRP A 678 27.94 2.36 -32.62
C TRP A 678 27.12 3.20 -33.59
N LYS A 679 26.04 2.62 -34.10
CA LYS A 679 25.10 3.30 -34.99
C LYS A 679 23.66 3.14 -34.49
N LYS A 680 23.01 4.27 -34.26
CA LYS A 680 21.61 4.30 -33.83
C LYS A 680 20.64 4.01 -34.98
N HIS A 681 19.65 3.17 -34.71
CA HIS A 681 18.47 2.93 -35.56
C HIS A 681 17.19 3.14 -34.76
N LEU A 682 16.16 3.71 -35.39
CA LEU A 682 14.87 3.93 -34.75
C LEU A 682 13.93 2.76 -34.99
N ILE A 683 13.33 2.26 -33.91
CA ILE A 683 12.19 1.34 -33.96
C ILE A 683 10.90 2.16 -33.97
N ALA A 684 10.81 3.16 -33.07
CA ALA A 684 9.71 4.10 -32.99
C ALA A 684 10.17 5.49 -32.56
N GLY A 685 9.91 6.50 -33.38
CA GLY A 685 10.23 7.91 -33.10
C GLY A 685 9.12 8.69 -32.37
N GLY A 686 8.08 8.02 -31.87
CA GLY A 686 6.91 8.66 -31.26
C GLY A 686 6.26 7.75 -30.22
N PHE A 687 7.08 7.09 -29.40
CA PHE A 687 6.61 6.22 -28.34
C PHE A 687 6.62 6.99 -27.01
N PRO A 688 5.47 7.54 -26.59
CA PRO A 688 5.41 8.44 -25.45
C PRO A 688 5.87 7.75 -24.16
N HIS A 689 6.85 8.37 -23.50
CA HIS A 689 7.34 8.01 -22.18
C HIS A 689 7.92 6.60 -22.10
N GLY A 690 8.62 6.15 -23.16
CA GLY A 690 9.32 4.87 -23.17
C GLY A 690 10.16 4.66 -21.91
N PHE A 691 9.94 3.53 -21.23
CA PHE A 691 10.50 3.24 -19.92
C PHE A 691 11.38 1.99 -19.92
N GLU A 692 10.85 0.86 -20.39
CA GLU A 692 11.57 -0.41 -20.55
C GLU A 692 11.33 -0.93 -21.97
N ALA A 693 12.32 -1.59 -22.56
CA ALA A 693 12.12 -2.44 -23.73
C ALA A 693 13.00 -3.68 -23.68
N VAL A 694 12.46 -4.80 -24.14
CA VAL A 694 13.12 -6.12 -24.19
C VAL A 694 12.92 -6.74 -25.56
N ALA A 695 13.88 -7.56 -26.00
CA ALA A 695 13.83 -8.22 -27.30
C ALA A 695 13.60 -9.74 -27.18
N GLY A 696 12.97 -10.32 -28.20
CA GLY A 696 12.76 -11.76 -28.32
C GLY A 696 11.91 -12.09 -29.55
N ASP A 697 12.06 -13.28 -30.12
CA ASP A 697 11.20 -13.77 -31.21
C ASP A 697 9.80 -14.10 -30.67
N LEU A 698 8.84 -13.18 -30.85
CA LEU A 698 7.50 -13.32 -30.28
C LEU A 698 6.57 -14.08 -31.22
N ASP A 699 6.80 -13.98 -32.53
CA ASP A 699 5.90 -14.53 -33.54
C ASP A 699 6.39 -15.82 -34.22
N GLY A 700 7.62 -16.22 -33.90
CA GLY A 700 8.23 -17.50 -34.23
C GLY A 700 8.85 -17.55 -35.62
N ASP A 701 9.17 -16.41 -36.23
CA ASP A 701 9.76 -16.34 -37.57
C ASP A 701 11.30 -16.19 -37.59
N GLY A 702 11.91 -16.13 -36.41
CA GLY A 702 13.34 -16.21 -36.20
C GLY A 702 14.07 -14.88 -36.19
N ASP A 703 13.38 -13.75 -36.33
CA ASP A 703 13.94 -12.43 -36.06
C ASP A 703 13.60 -11.93 -34.64
N GLN A 704 14.37 -10.94 -34.16
CA GLN A 704 14.15 -10.38 -32.83
C GLN A 704 13.07 -9.29 -32.89
N ASP A 705 11.94 -9.52 -32.23
CA ASP A 705 10.92 -8.50 -31.99
C ASP A 705 11.23 -7.70 -30.72
N VAL A 706 10.48 -6.63 -30.49
CA VAL A 706 10.64 -5.78 -29.29
C VAL A 706 9.32 -5.54 -28.57
N VAL A 707 9.30 -5.64 -27.24
CA VAL A 707 8.19 -5.16 -26.39
C VAL A 707 8.64 -3.96 -25.59
N ALA A 708 7.81 -2.92 -25.49
CA ALA A 708 8.11 -1.72 -24.71
C ALA A 708 6.94 -1.19 -23.87
N THR A 709 7.28 -0.53 -22.75
CA THR A 709 6.35 0.09 -21.81
C THR A 709 6.44 1.62 -21.82
N GLY A 710 5.30 2.30 -21.65
CA GLY A 710 5.21 3.75 -21.55
C GLY A 710 4.80 4.23 -20.14
N TRP A 711 5.66 4.98 -19.46
CA TRP A 711 5.45 5.48 -18.10
C TRP A 711 4.73 6.83 -18.09
N SER A 712 3.41 6.81 -18.18
CA SER A 712 2.57 8.01 -18.02
C SER A 712 1.20 7.68 -17.46
N SER A 713 0.41 8.67 -17.03
CA SER A 713 -0.97 8.44 -16.58
C SER A 713 -1.85 7.77 -17.65
N SER A 714 -1.52 7.94 -18.94
CA SER A 714 -2.11 7.25 -20.08
C SER A 714 -1.12 6.27 -20.74
N GLY A 715 -0.35 5.55 -19.91
CA GLY A 715 0.70 4.64 -20.36
C GLY A 715 0.20 3.50 -21.24
N GLN A 716 1.14 2.70 -21.74
CA GLN A 716 0.86 1.63 -22.69
C GLN A 716 1.87 0.49 -22.62
N LEU A 717 1.47 -0.65 -23.19
CA LEU A 717 2.32 -1.77 -23.55
C LEU A 717 2.10 -2.04 -25.05
N ALA A 718 3.19 -2.08 -25.81
CA ALA A 718 3.17 -2.34 -27.24
C ALA A 718 4.32 -3.27 -27.62
N TRP A 719 4.15 -4.00 -28.72
CA TRP A 719 5.25 -4.72 -29.34
C TRP A 719 5.49 -4.22 -30.76
N PHE A 720 6.70 -4.44 -31.26
CA PHE A 720 7.19 -4.02 -32.55
C PHE A 720 7.69 -5.26 -33.28
N GLU A 721 6.93 -5.65 -34.29
CA GLU A 721 7.25 -6.74 -35.22
C GLU A 721 8.43 -6.31 -36.07
N ASN A 722 9.53 -7.07 -36.03
CA ASN A 722 10.56 -6.99 -37.05
C ASN A 722 10.01 -7.69 -38.30
N THR A 723 10.18 -7.07 -39.46
CA THR A 723 9.64 -7.59 -40.73
C THR A 723 10.74 -8.19 -41.61
N GLY A 724 11.81 -8.66 -40.97
CA GLY A 724 12.99 -9.28 -41.57
C GLY A 724 14.22 -8.40 -41.76
N ASP A 725 14.16 -7.08 -41.55
CA ASP A 725 15.33 -6.19 -41.54
C ASP A 725 15.19 -5.15 -40.40
N PRO A 726 15.90 -5.32 -39.27
CA PRO A 726 15.76 -4.44 -38.11
C PRO A 726 16.29 -3.01 -38.35
N LYS A 727 16.92 -2.74 -39.50
CA LYS A 727 17.38 -1.39 -39.87
C LYS A 727 16.26 -0.55 -40.50
N THR A 728 15.23 -1.19 -41.06
CA THR A 728 14.17 -0.48 -41.79
C THR A 728 12.75 -0.98 -41.58
N GLY A 729 12.56 -2.21 -41.10
CA GLY A 729 11.29 -2.92 -41.12
C GLY A 729 10.68 -3.15 -39.76
N TRP A 730 10.05 -2.14 -39.15
CA TRP A 730 9.33 -2.27 -37.88
C TRP A 730 7.84 -1.95 -38.01
N LYS A 731 6.99 -2.76 -37.37
CA LYS A 731 5.55 -2.52 -37.28
C LYS A 731 5.06 -2.60 -35.85
N GLN A 732 4.50 -1.49 -35.36
CA GLN A 732 3.97 -1.41 -34.00
C GLN A 732 2.58 -2.00 -33.88
N HIS A 733 2.36 -2.79 -32.84
CA HIS A 733 1.09 -3.36 -32.43
C HIS A 733 0.80 -3.05 -30.97
N SER A 734 -0.43 -2.64 -30.66
CA SER A 734 -0.82 -2.29 -29.30
C SER A 734 -1.28 -3.54 -28.54
N ILE A 735 -0.75 -3.77 -27.34
CA ILE A 735 -1.18 -4.86 -26.45
C ILE A 735 -2.14 -4.30 -25.40
N LYS A 736 -1.78 -3.17 -24.78
CA LYS A 736 -2.62 -2.51 -23.77
C LYS A 736 -2.47 -0.99 -23.85
N GLN A 737 -3.60 -0.29 -23.87
CA GLN A 737 -3.67 1.18 -23.88
C GLN A 737 -4.29 1.70 -22.58
N ASN A 738 -4.04 2.98 -22.28
CA ASN A 738 -4.52 3.63 -21.06
C ASN A 738 -4.13 2.85 -19.79
N TRP A 739 -2.94 2.26 -19.80
CA TRP A 739 -2.39 1.51 -18.70
C TRP A 739 -1.42 2.40 -17.93
N SER A 740 -1.94 3.05 -16.90
CA SER A 740 -1.23 4.09 -16.16
C SER A 740 0.10 3.58 -15.59
N ASN A 741 1.18 4.27 -15.96
CA ASN A 741 2.56 4.11 -15.51
C ASN A 741 3.10 2.68 -15.61
N ALA A 742 3.01 2.11 -16.82
CA ALA A 742 3.72 0.87 -17.16
C ALA A 742 5.24 1.04 -16.98
N VAL A 743 5.89 0.07 -16.34
CA VAL A 743 7.31 0.14 -15.93
C VAL A 743 8.09 -1.05 -16.49
N THR A 744 8.38 -2.07 -15.69
CA THR A 744 9.16 -3.25 -16.11
C THR A 744 8.34 -4.17 -17.01
N VAL A 745 8.99 -4.72 -18.04
CA VAL A 745 8.51 -5.82 -18.86
C VAL A 745 9.62 -6.87 -19.01
N ILE A 746 9.26 -8.15 -18.98
CA ILE A 746 10.15 -9.28 -19.25
C ILE A 746 9.47 -10.27 -20.21
N LEU A 747 10.29 -11.08 -20.89
CA LEU A 747 9.84 -12.18 -21.74
C LEU A 747 10.30 -13.51 -21.15
N ALA A 748 9.39 -14.49 -21.08
CA ALA A 748 9.69 -15.85 -20.61
C ALA A 748 8.65 -16.84 -21.12
N ASP A 749 9.04 -18.10 -21.32
CA ASP A 749 8.10 -19.21 -21.58
C ASP A 749 7.60 -19.77 -20.24
N LEU A 750 6.45 -19.27 -19.76
CA LEU A 750 5.93 -19.61 -18.43
C LEU A 750 5.10 -20.89 -18.40
N ASP A 751 4.69 -21.41 -19.55
CA ASP A 751 3.87 -22.62 -19.62
C ASP A 751 4.50 -23.73 -20.48
N LYS A 752 5.80 -23.57 -20.78
CA LYS A 752 6.65 -24.51 -21.51
C LYS A 752 6.08 -24.89 -22.87
N ASP A 753 5.39 -23.96 -23.51
CA ASP A 753 4.77 -24.17 -24.82
C ASP A 753 5.67 -23.74 -26.00
N GLY A 754 6.89 -23.32 -25.69
CA GLY A 754 7.96 -22.96 -26.61
C GLY A 754 7.84 -21.54 -27.18
N ARG A 755 6.89 -20.75 -26.69
CA ARG A 755 6.71 -19.35 -27.09
C ARG A 755 7.02 -18.42 -25.94
N LEU A 756 7.60 -17.26 -26.26
CA LEU A 756 7.81 -16.21 -25.28
C LEU A 756 6.47 -15.56 -24.92
N ASP A 757 6.15 -15.56 -23.63
CA ASP A 757 5.09 -14.77 -23.04
C ASP A 757 5.59 -13.40 -22.60
N ILE A 758 4.66 -12.49 -22.33
CA ILE A 758 4.97 -11.15 -21.84
C ILE A 758 4.49 -11.00 -20.40
N ILE A 759 5.36 -10.52 -19.51
CA ILE A 759 5.01 -10.19 -18.12
C ILE A 759 5.37 -8.73 -17.89
N ALA A 760 4.45 -7.93 -17.34
CA ALA A 760 4.74 -6.52 -17.08
C ALA A 760 4.05 -5.98 -15.82
N CYS A 761 4.70 -4.97 -15.23
CA CYS A 761 4.23 -4.23 -14.07
C CYS A 761 3.78 -2.81 -14.43
N ALA A 762 2.85 -2.27 -13.65
CA ALA A 762 2.49 -0.86 -13.69
C ALA A 762 2.24 -0.29 -12.29
N GLU A 763 2.69 0.95 -12.08
CA GLU A 763 2.62 1.65 -10.79
C GLU A 763 1.60 2.80 -10.79
N ARG A 764 1.47 3.51 -9.65
CA ARG A 764 0.81 4.83 -9.50
C ARG A 764 -0.49 5.01 -10.29
N GLY A 765 -1.42 4.08 -10.14
CA GLY A 765 -2.73 4.13 -10.80
C GLY A 765 -3.21 2.75 -11.20
N ALA A 766 -2.39 1.99 -11.92
CA ALA A 766 -2.71 0.61 -12.29
C ALA A 766 -2.35 -0.38 -11.18
N ASN A 767 -1.17 -0.24 -10.57
CA ASN A 767 -0.72 -0.98 -9.38
C ASN A 767 -0.97 -2.49 -9.47
N GLU A 768 -0.43 -3.10 -10.53
CA GLU A 768 -0.69 -4.49 -10.88
C GLU A 768 0.50 -5.16 -11.60
N LEU A 769 0.49 -6.48 -11.57
CA LEU A 769 1.35 -7.39 -12.34
C LEU A 769 0.43 -8.17 -13.29
N ARG A 770 0.76 -8.17 -14.59
CA ARG A 770 0.00 -8.87 -15.63
C ARG A 770 0.88 -9.80 -16.43
N TRP A 771 0.26 -10.86 -16.94
CA TRP A 771 0.83 -11.84 -17.84
C TRP A 771 -0.03 -11.92 -19.09
N TRP A 772 0.62 -11.92 -20.26
CA TRP A 772 0.01 -12.17 -21.56
C TRP A 772 0.61 -13.44 -22.11
N ARG A 773 -0.17 -14.52 -22.03
CA ARG A 773 0.20 -15.79 -22.62
C ARG A 773 0.13 -15.72 -24.14
N ASN A 774 1.21 -16.08 -24.82
CA ASN A 774 1.31 -16.10 -26.26
C ASN A 774 0.75 -17.41 -26.82
N VAL A 775 -0.37 -17.34 -27.54
CA VAL A 775 -0.97 -18.53 -28.18
C VAL A 775 -0.61 -18.66 -29.66
N GLY A 776 0.38 -17.89 -30.11
CA GLY A 776 0.88 -17.86 -31.47
C GLY A 776 0.02 -17.03 -32.43
N ARG A 777 0.24 -17.24 -33.73
CA ARG A 777 -0.41 -16.44 -34.77
C ARG A 777 -1.93 -16.66 -34.80
N ALA A 778 -2.68 -15.58 -34.96
CA ALA A 778 -4.12 -15.62 -35.22
C ALA A 778 -4.39 -16.36 -36.54
N LYS A 779 -5.31 -17.35 -36.51
CA LYS A 779 -5.68 -18.15 -37.70
C LYS A 779 -6.55 -17.39 -38.69
#